data_AF-A0A858B358-F1
#
_entry.id   AF-A0A858B358-F1
#
_cell.length_a   1.000
_cell.length_b   1.000
_cell.length_c   1.000
_cell.angle_alpha   90.00
_cell.angle_beta   90.00
_cell.angle_gamma   90.00
#
_symmetry.space_group_name_H-M   'P 1'
#
loop_
_entity.id
_entity.type
_entity.pdbx_description
1 polymer ?
#
loop_
_entity_poly.entity_id
_entity_poly.type
_entity_poly.pdbx_seq_one_letter_code
_entity_poly.pdbx_strand_id
1 'polypeptide(L)'
;MKDSDLSTTAARDAARIVWFKRYPAKQTLIAFLLALLATTAFSIDPAPVSSNAVLAIDPKASGMLYVCYEVLLSFAGHTDAVMLLALACLLTLPFRYVFFGRGDTWRPSIILPSLFFAICMVFGRSYDLTDSAEIVLGDKARIICAWIGGAGWMLLAVVAFYLAFECLDWLSSRRIPFSEAHFGRVWRVTHAVLSVHPFAGPFLVLMIAWAPTLIASLPGLFMGDTGAQIRQWFNYPNGTSDYLRLLNPNVLLNGHHPVVHTAIIGSCVQLGLSLFNSANAGLIIYTCAQFVITAACMAYSISSLRKLGVSLPVRGAILLFFAFMPMFSNYAALLTKDVLFADAFLVLLVQTVKLVACGLPRRDANAERAGEKAPVLFARHDWLLLALGAMGSTFLRNGGLVFPLAACVIAAAFCVWDVHVARRAAKQTGAAPSGAIPRFRWVGVLAVLALCLASNMYFTKVFMPAHDITPGSKREILSIPFQQTARFVQKHDGLNSGVNPTVKEDGTIVEAPCDGLVTDEERAVIDRVLKYENLGRRYNPDKSDAVKNCFNEYASQEDIDAYFEVWAQMFKKDPECYISALINNYYGYFYPSARDAWVYSTARSAEIMARPDNLKYFDFHPVDSNMVRWCDHLINLYRVAVQRIPFISLTMSSATYVWIMIAVVVYLLRRHSWRALAIWVPLLGVLAVCLIGPCNGSTYMRYLYPVIACMPFAIGATVTRSDFLWF
;
A
#
# COMPACT_ATOMS: atom_id res chain seq x y z
N MET A 1 -45.91 17.37 0.00
CA MET A 1 -44.44 17.34 0.14
C MET A 1 -44.11 16.20 1.08
N LYS A 2 -43.34 15.19 0.64
CA LYS A 2 -43.05 13.98 1.43
C LYS A 2 -41.97 14.29 2.46
N ASP A 3 -42.10 13.74 3.68
CA ASP A 3 -41.20 13.93 4.83
C ASP A 3 -39.70 13.68 4.55
N SER A 4 -39.37 12.98 3.45
CA SER A 4 -37.97 12.81 3.01
C SER A 4 -37.33 14.09 2.48
N ASP A 5 -38.10 15.02 1.89
CA ASP A 5 -37.57 16.29 1.39
C ASP A 5 -37.24 17.25 2.54
N LEU A 6 -38.03 17.21 3.62
CA LEU A 6 -37.81 18.01 4.83
C LEU A 6 -36.51 17.62 5.55
N SER A 7 -36.17 16.33 5.65
CA SER A 7 -34.93 15.89 6.32
C SER A 7 -33.67 16.20 5.52
N THR A 8 -33.71 16.09 4.18
CA THR A 8 -32.57 16.43 3.32
C THR A 8 -32.30 17.92 3.24
N THR A 9 -33.35 18.74 3.30
CA THR A 9 -33.25 20.20 3.31
C THR A 9 -32.72 20.67 4.68
N ALA A 10 -33.28 20.16 5.78
CA ALA A 10 -32.82 20.45 7.14
C ALA A 10 -31.34 20.06 7.39
N ALA A 11 -30.86 18.95 6.82
CA ALA A 11 -29.45 18.54 6.96
C ALA A 11 -28.49 19.31 6.03
N ARG A 12 -28.94 19.73 4.84
CA ARG A 12 -28.20 20.66 3.97
C ARG A 12 -28.09 22.03 4.62
N ASP A 13 -29.16 22.48 5.24
CA ASP A 13 -29.19 23.71 6.01
C ASP A 13 -28.32 23.58 7.26
N ALA A 14 -28.38 22.49 8.01
CA ALA A 14 -27.51 22.28 9.18
C ALA A 14 -26.00 22.30 8.83
N ALA A 15 -25.57 21.65 7.74
CA ALA A 15 -24.16 21.69 7.33
C ALA A 15 -23.73 23.09 6.82
N ARG A 16 -24.59 23.77 6.04
CA ARG A 16 -24.36 25.17 5.64
C ARG A 16 -24.33 26.11 6.85
N ILE A 17 -25.21 25.91 7.82
CA ILE A 17 -25.34 26.73 9.03
C ILE A 17 -24.10 26.65 9.91
N VAL A 18 -23.37 25.52 9.95
CA VAL A 18 -22.17 25.41 10.79
C VAL A 18 -20.92 25.97 10.10
N TRP A 19 -20.69 25.69 8.80
CA TRP A 19 -19.53 26.26 8.08
C TRP A 19 -19.62 27.78 7.90
N PHE A 20 -20.83 28.29 7.68
CA PHE A 20 -21.13 29.71 7.52
C PHE A 20 -21.75 30.34 8.77
N LYS A 21 -21.63 29.66 9.94
CA LYS A 21 -22.01 30.26 11.22
C LYS A 21 -21.24 31.58 11.38
N ARG A 22 -21.91 32.61 11.91
CA ARG A 22 -21.19 33.83 12.31
C ARG A 22 -20.34 33.52 13.53
N TYR A 23 -19.02 33.45 13.32
CA TYR A 23 -18.04 33.33 14.40
C TYR A 23 -17.60 34.74 14.84
N PRO A 24 -17.36 34.97 16.14
CA PRO A 24 -16.72 36.20 16.63
C PRO A 24 -15.43 36.53 15.87
N ALA A 25 -15.15 37.82 15.67
CA ALA A 25 -13.94 38.30 14.98
C ALA A 25 -12.66 37.74 15.64
N LYS A 26 -12.62 37.66 16.97
CA LYS A 26 -11.50 37.07 17.73
C LYS A 26 -11.23 35.61 17.34
N GLN A 27 -12.26 34.80 17.14
CA GLN A 27 -12.08 33.39 16.73
C GLN A 27 -11.59 33.27 15.29
N THR A 28 -12.07 34.16 14.41
CA THR A 28 -11.58 34.22 13.03
C THR A 28 -10.11 34.65 12.98
N LEU A 29 -9.71 35.62 13.81
CA LEU A 29 -8.31 36.04 13.93
C LEU A 29 -7.43 34.89 14.46
N ILE A 30 -7.84 34.18 15.51
CA ILE A 30 -7.09 33.02 16.03
C ILE A 30 -6.99 31.92 14.95
N ALA A 31 -8.08 31.64 14.24
CA ALA A 31 -8.06 30.66 13.15
C ALA A 31 -7.11 31.06 12.02
N PHE A 32 -7.06 32.34 11.66
CA PHE A 32 -6.10 32.87 10.70
C PHE A 32 -4.65 32.73 11.19
N LEU A 33 -4.36 33.05 12.46
CA LEU A 33 -3.03 32.88 13.03
C LEU A 33 -2.58 31.40 13.08
N LEU A 34 -3.50 30.48 13.41
CA LEU A 34 -3.23 29.05 13.35
C LEU A 34 -3.03 28.57 11.90
N ALA A 35 -3.82 29.09 10.96
CA ALA A 35 -3.64 28.80 9.54
C ALA A 35 -2.29 29.33 9.01
N LEU A 36 -1.86 30.51 9.46
CA LEU A 36 -0.55 31.07 9.14
C LEU A 36 0.57 30.20 9.72
N LEU A 37 0.46 29.77 10.98
CA LEU A 37 1.39 28.80 11.57
C LEU A 37 1.38 27.46 10.81
N ALA A 38 0.24 27.02 10.29
CA ALA A 38 0.17 25.81 9.48
C ALA A 38 0.99 25.91 8.17
N THR A 39 1.17 27.13 7.63
CA THR A 39 1.97 27.34 6.42
C THR A 39 3.47 27.14 6.62
N THR A 40 3.97 27.12 7.87
CA THR A 40 5.38 26.81 8.16
C THR A 40 5.78 25.41 7.70
N ALA A 41 4.81 24.49 7.58
CA ALA A 41 4.99 23.17 6.99
C ALA A 41 5.60 23.21 5.57
N PHE A 42 5.31 24.27 4.82
CA PHE A 42 5.76 24.47 3.44
C PHE A 42 6.80 25.59 3.30
N SER A 43 6.87 26.49 4.28
CA SER A 43 7.75 27.67 4.21
C SER A 43 9.19 27.36 4.60
N ILE A 44 9.47 26.29 5.35
CA ILE A 44 10.83 26.01 5.83
C ILE A 44 11.61 25.21 4.78
N ASP A 45 12.72 25.79 4.33
CA ASP A 45 13.75 25.12 3.54
C ASP A 45 14.65 24.29 4.47
N PRO A 46 14.77 22.97 4.26
CA PRO A 46 15.64 22.10 5.03
C PRO A 46 17.11 22.22 4.64
N ALA A 47 17.45 22.91 3.54
CA ALA A 47 18.83 23.09 3.12
C ALA A 47 19.61 23.94 4.15
N PRO A 48 20.87 23.59 4.44
CA PRO A 48 21.68 24.38 5.37
C PRO A 48 21.91 25.78 4.83
N VAL A 49 21.66 26.79 5.66
CA VAL A 49 21.96 28.18 5.35
C VAL A 49 23.47 28.37 5.31
N SER A 50 23.99 28.90 4.21
CA SER A 50 25.44 29.15 4.10
C SER A 50 25.90 30.17 5.14
N SER A 51 27.03 29.93 5.80
CA SER A 51 27.59 30.89 6.75
C SER A 51 27.87 32.25 6.13
N ASN A 52 28.20 32.30 4.83
CA ASN A 52 28.37 33.55 4.09
C ASN A 52 27.07 34.37 4.04
N ALA A 53 25.90 33.73 3.95
CA ALA A 53 24.62 34.45 3.94
C ALA A 53 24.33 35.10 5.30
N VAL A 54 24.65 34.42 6.41
CA VAL A 54 24.48 34.98 7.76
C VAL A 54 25.47 36.13 7.99
N LEU A 55 26.76 35.91 7.67
CA LEU A 55 27.81 36.89 7.90
C LEU A 55 27.71 38.12 6.97
N ALA A 56 27.05 37.99 5.81
CA ALA A 56 26.74 39.13 4.95
C ALA A 56 25.72 40.09 5.59
N ILE A 57 24.83 39.58 6.46
CA ILE A 57 23.85 40.39 7.19
C ILE A 57 24.48 40.97 8.46
N ASP A 58 25.16 40.12 9.23
CA ASP A 58 25.81 40.50 10.47
C ASP A 58 27.17 39.77 10.61
N PRO A 59 28.28 40.44 10.26
CA PRO A 59 29.63 39.85 10.36
C PRO A 59 30.05 39.47 11.77
N LYS A 60 29.35 39.95 12.81
CA LYS A 60 29.62 39.65 14.22
C LYS A 60 28.68 38.59 14.79
N ALA A 61 27.75 38.06 13.99
CA ALA A 61 26.82 37.04 14.42
C ALA A 61 27.56 35.81 14.96
N SER A 62 27.33 35.49 16.23
CA SER A 62 27.93 34.33 16.89
C SER A 62 26.96 33.73 17.92
N GLY A 63 27.20 32.47 18.31
CA GLY A 63 26.39 31.78 19.31
C GLY A 63 24.90 31.75 18.97
N MET A 64 24.05 32.21 19.90
CA MET A 64 22.59 32.18 19.74
C MET A 64 22.10 33.12 18.64
N LEU A 65 22.75 34.28 18.46
CA LEU A 65 22.36 35.25 17.44
C LEU A 65 22.52 34.67 16.03
N TYR A 66 23.60 33.92 15.81
CA TYR A 66 23.85 33.20 14.58
C TYR A 66 22.76 32.15 14.30
N VAL A 67 22.39 31.35 15.30
CA VAL A 67 21.28 30.37 15.20
C VAL A 67 19.95 31.06 14.85
N CYS A 68 19.65 32.21 15.44
CA CYS A 68 18.44 32.98 15.10
C CYS A 68 18.43 33.42 13.64
N TYR A 69 19.56 33.90 13.11
CA TYR A 69 19.66 34.25 11.69
C TYR A 69 19.49 33.04 10.78
N GLU A 70 20.11 31.90 11.10
CA GLU A 70 19.92 30.66 10.33
C GLU A 70 18.45 30.23 10.29
N VAL A 71 17.77 30.24 11.44
CA VAL A 71 16.34 29.89 11.50
C VAL A 71 15.51 30.85 10.64
N LEU A 72 15.74 32.16 10.73
CA LEU A 72 15.01 33.16 9.96
C LEU A 72 15.27 33.06 8.45
N LEU A 73 16.52 32.80 8.06
CA LEU A 73 16.91 32.62 6.66
C LEU A 73 16.42 31.29 6.07
N SER A 74 16.05 30.33 6.90
CA SER A 74 15.43 29.06 6.47
C SER A 74 13.96 29.23 6.08
N PHE A 75 13.31 30.35 6.41
CA PHE A 75 11.95 30.62 5.95
C PHE A 75 11.94 31.09 4.50
N ALA A 76 10.87 30.70 3.79
CA ALA A 76 10.65 31.05 2.41
C ALA A 76 10.70 32.57 2.19
N GLY A 77 11.34 32.97 1.10
CA GLY A 77 11.57 34.37 0.77
C GLY A 77 10.32 35.11 0.29
N HIS A 78 10.53 36.36 -0.13
CA HIS A 78 9.44 37.24 -0.59
C HIS A 78 8.61 36.68 -1.75
N THR A 79 9.19 35.83 -2.60
CA THR A 79 8.52 35.20 -3.74
C THR A 79 7.39 34.26 -3.31
N ASP A 80 7.54 33.59 -2.17
CA ASP A 80 6.57 32.60 -1.68
C ASP A 80 5.55 33.21 -0.72
N ALA A 81 5.83 34.40 -0.17
CA ALA A 81 4.99 35.05 0.84
C ALA A 81 3.54 35.26 0.38
N VAL A 82 3.33 35.63 -0.89
CA VAL A 82 1.98 35.80 -1.46
C VAL A 82 1.24 34.45 -1.50
N MET A 83 1.93 33.38 -1.88
CA MET A 83 1.34 32.03 -1.96
C MET A 83 0.99 31.49 -0.58
N LEU A 84 1.90 31.65 0.40
CA LEU A 84 1.68 31.22 1.77
C LEU A 84 0.55 32.03 2.44
N LEU A 85 0.48 33.34 2.21
CA LEU A 85 -0.61 34.17 2.71
C LEU A 85 -1.96 33.77 2.11
N ALA A 86 -2.00 33.52 0.79
CA ALA A 86 -3.21 33.03 0.13
C ALA A 86 -3.66 31.68 0.71
N LEU A 87 -2.71 30.77 0.96
CA LEU A 87 -2.98 29.49 1.61
C LEU A 87 -3.53 29.68 3.04
N ALA A 88 -2.94 30.55 3.85
CA ALA A 88 -3.43 30.85 5.20
C ALA A 88 -4.87 31.42 5.18
N CYS A 89 -5.17 32.32 4.23
CA CYS A 89 -6.52 32.84 4.02
C CYS A 89 -7.52 31.71 3.66
N LEU A 90 -7.15 30.80 2.75
CA LEU A 90 -7.98 29.66 2.38
C LEU A 90 -8.20 28.69 3.56
N LEU A 91 -7.16 28.44 4.35
CA LEU A 91 -7.20 27.55 5.52
C LEU A 91 -7.94 28.16 6.72
N THR A 92 -8.16 29.47 6.75
CA THR A 92 -8.84 30.13 7.87
C THR A 92 -10.25 29.56 8.10
N LEU A 93 -10.99 29.27 7.03
CA LEU A 93 -12.35 28.71 7.14
C LEU A 93 -12.38 27.30 7.76
N PRO A 94 -11.63 26.31 7.25
CA PRO A 94 -11.61 24.98 7.87
C PRO A 94 -11.02 25.00 9.28
N PHE A 95 -9.99 25.79 9.56
CA PHE A 95 -9.45 25.95 10.92
C PHE A 95 -10.52 26.50 11.88
N ARG A 96 -11.25 27.54 11.45
CA ARG A 96 -12.31 28.12 12.25
C ARG A 96 -13.43 27.11 12.55
N TYR A 97 -13.82 26.33 11.55
CA TYR A 97 -14.82 25.26 11.70
C TYR A 97 -14.35 24.19 12.69
N VAL A 98 -13.12 23.68 12.53
CA VAL A 98 -12.58 22.61 13.35
C VAL A 98 -12.36 23.07 14.79
N PHE A 99 -11.65 24.17 15.03
CA PHE A 99 -11.29 24.56 16.40
C PHE A 99 -12.44 25.21 17.20
N PHE A 100 -13.42 25.83 16.53
CA PHE A 100 -14.48 26.59 17.21
C PHE A 100 -15.91 26.12 16.89
N GLY A 101 -16.10 25.12 16.02
CA GLY A 101 -17.42 24.64 15.59
C GLY A 101 -18.13 23.74 16.61
N ARG A 102 -17.70 22.48 16.72
CA ARG A 102 -18.37 21.44 17.53
C ARG A 102 -17.60 21.00 18.79
N GLY A 103 -16.37 21.48 18.98
CA GLY A 103 -15.59 21.30 20.21
C GLY A 103 -14.97 19.92 20.44
N ASP A 104 -15.01 19.01 19.47
CA ASP A 104 -14.50 17.64 19.59
C ASP A 104 -13.13 17.39 18.94
N THR A 105 -12.44 18.46 18.55
CA THR A 105 -11.12 18.44 17.88
C THR A 105 -10.01 17.85 18.74
N TRP A 106 -10.11 17.99 20.06
CA TRP A 106 -9.11 17.53 21.02
C TRP A 106 -9.21 16.04 21.38
N ARG A 107 -10.09 15.28 20.69
CA ARG A 107 -10.22 13.84 20.92
C ARG A 107 -8.88 13.12 20.62
N PRO A 108 -8.48 12.12 21.42
CA PRO A 108 -7.28 11.33 21.15
C PRO A 108 -7.28 10.69 19.76
N SER A 109 -8.45 10.32 19.24
CA SER A 109 -8.64 9.78 17.88
C SER A 109 -8.25 10.75 16.76
N ILE A 110 -8.09 12.04 17.05
CA ILE A 110 -7.63 13.06 16.09
C ILE A 110 -6.19 13.42 16.42
N ILE A 111 -5.90 13.78 17.68
CA ILE A 111 -4.59 14.27 18.09
C ILE A 111 -3.47 13.23 17.90
N LEU A 112 -3.69 11.97 18.28
CA LEU A 112 -2.64 10.94 18.18
C LEU A 112 -2.24 10.63 16.73
N PRO A 113 -3.16 10.34 15.79
CA PRO A 113 -2.77 10.11 14.40
C PRO A 113 -2.24 11.38 13.73
N SER A 114 -2.69 12.58 14.13
CA SER A 114 -2.11 13.84 13.64
C SER A 114 -0.66 14.04 14.08
N LEU A 115 -0.33 13.71 15.34
CA LEU A 115 1.03 13.78 15.85
C LEU A 115 1.94 12.78 15.11
N PHE A 116 1.47 11.54 14.95
CA PHE A 116 2.19 10.53 14.18
C PHE A 116 2.41 10.99 12.72
N PHE A 117 1.39 11.59 12.10
CA PHE A 117 1.51 12.17 10.75
C PHE A 117 2.59 13.25 10.68
N ALA A 118 2.59 14.20 11.62
CA ALA A 118 3.60 15.25 11.65
C ALA A 118 5.02 14.71 11.80
N ILE A 119 5.21 13.70 12.67
CA ILE A 119 6.51 13.01 12.82
C ILE A 119 6.92 12.36 11.49
N CYS A 120 6.01 11.63 10.83
CA CYS A 120 6.30 11.01 9.53
C CYS A 120 6.63 12.03 8.44
N MET A 121 5.99 13.20 8.42
CA MET A 121 6.30 14.25 7.43
C MET A 121 7.67 14.88 7.66
N VAL A 122 8.01 15.19 8.92
CA VAL A 122 9.29 15.82 9.28
C VAL A 122 10.46 14.85 9.09
N PHE A 123 10.38 13.66 9.67
CA PHE A 123 11.44 12.66 9.52
C PHE A 123 11.48 12.10 8.10
N GLY A 124 10.32 11.83 7.49
CA GLY A 124 10.26 11.33 6.11
C GLY A 124 10.96 12.27 5.13
N ARG A 125 10.76 13.60 5.25
CA ARG A 125 11.48 14.60 4.45
C ARG A 125 12.99 14.56 4.69
N SER A 126 13.43 14.38 5.94
CA SER A 126 14.85 14.26 6.28
C SER A 126 15.48 13.04 5.59
N TYR A 127 14.88 11.87 5.77
CA TYR A 127 15.38 10.63 5.16
C TYR A 127 15.31 10.66 3.63
N ASP A 128 14.31 11.31 3.04
CA ASP A 128 14.21 11.46 1.59
C ASP A 128 15.35 12.30 0.99
N LEU A 129 15.90 13.24 1.75
CA LEU A 129 16.94 14.16 1.31
C LEU A 129 18.35 13.71 1.70
N THR A 130 18.53 13.13 2.88
CA THR A 130 19.86 12.85 3.46
C THR A 130 20.07 11.40 3.87
N ASP A 131 19.09 10.51 3.65
CA ASP A 131 19.09 9.12 4.14
C ASP A 131 19.38 9.02 5.67
N SER A 132 19.10 10.08 6.43
CA SER A 132 19.39 10.24 7.86
C SER A 132 18.40 11.17 8.56
N ALA A 133 18.46 11.25 9.89
CA ALA A 133 17.68 12.21 10.69
C ALA A 133 18.37 13.59 10.81
N GLU A 134 19.42 13.88 10.04
CA GLU A 134 20.29 15.05 10.22
C GLU A 134 19.55 16.40 10.09
N ILE A 135 18.51 16.49 9.25
CA ILE A 135 17.70 17.71 9.13
C ILE A 135 16.81 17.92 10.37
N VAL A 136 16.52 16.88 11.14
CA VAL A 136 15.65 16.96 12.32
C VAL A 136 16.44 17.06 13.61
N LEU A 137 17.55 16.32 13.70
CA LEU A 137 18.33 16.11 14.92
C LEU A 137 19.78 16.61 14.81
N GLY A 138 20.14 17.34 13.74
CA GLY A 138 21.48 17.89 13.53
C GLY A 138 21.78 19.08 14.43
N ASP A 139 22.07 20.24 13.85
CA ASP A 139 22.36 21.45 14.62
C ASP A 139 21.12 22.08 15.26
N LYS A 140 21.34 23.04 16.15
CA LYS A 140 20.28 23.72 16.91
C LYS A 140 19.28 24.44 16.01
N ALA A 141 19.73 25.06 14.92
CA ALA A 141 18.84 25.77 14.00
C ALA A 141 17.90 24.78 13.30
N ARG A 142 18.46 23.67 12.78
CA ARG A 142 17.69 22.58 12.15
C ARG A 142 16.65 21.97 13.08
N ILE A 143 17.03 21.71 14.33
CA ILE A 143 16.08 21.22 15.36
C ILE A 143 14.92 22.21 15.50
N ILE A 144 15.20 23.51 15.68
CA ILE A 144 14.17 24.54 15.82
C ILE A 144 13.27 24.59 14.57
N CYS A 145 13.86 24.59 13.37
CA CYS A 145 13.13 24.56 12.10
C CYS A 145 12.22 23.33 11.97
N ALA A 146 12.71 22.15 12.35
CA ALA A 146 11.94 20.91 12.35
C ALA A 146 10.76 20.95 13.32
N TRP A 147 10.93 21.54 14.52
CA TRP A 147 9.82 21.75 15.48
C TRP A 147 8.77 22.72 14.93
N ILE A 148 9.19 23.84 14.33
CA ILE A 148 8.26 24.83 13.76
C ILE A 148 7.50 24.24 12.57
N GLY A 149 8.20 23.55 11.65
CA GLY A 149 7.57 22.87 10.51
C GLY A 149 6.67 21.71 10.94
N GLY A 150 7.09 20.96 11.96
CA GLY A 150 6.31 19.89 12.58
C GLY A 150 5.02 20.38 13.23
N ALA A 151 5.06 21.54 13.92
CA ALA A 151 3.86 22.19 14.42
C ALA A 151 2.89 22.57 13.29
N GLY A 152 3.41 23.06 12.17
CA GLY A 152 2.62 23.32 10.97
C GLY A 152 1.94 22.06 10.42
N TRP A 153 2.70 20.98 10.24
CA TRP A 153 2.16 19.68 9.80
C TRP A 153 1.13 19.10 10.76
N MET A 154 1.35 19.24 12.07
CA MET A 154 0.41 18.80 13.10
C MET A 154 -0.94 19.52 12.97
N LEU A 155 -0.93 20.84 12.81
CA LEU A 155 -2.15 21.63 12.63
C LEU A 155 -2.92 21.24 11.37
N LEU A 156 -2.22 21.05 10.25
CA LEU A 156 -2.82 20.56 9.00
C LEU A 156 -3.43 19.16 9.20
N ALA A 157 -2.72 18.26 9.86
CA ALA A 157 -3.18 16.91 10.11
C ALA A 157 -4.42 16.89 11.02
N VAL A 158 -4.47 17.71 12.08
CA VAL A 158 -5.65 17.81 12.96
C VAL A 158 -6.89 18.20 12.16
N VAL A 159 -6.76 19.23 11.31
CA VAL A 159 -7.85 19.68 10.44
C VAL A 159 -8.22 18.59 9.44
N ALA A 160 -7.23 17.94 8.80
CA ALA A 160 -7.46 16.89 7.82
C ALA A 160 -8.19 15.66 8.41
N PHE A 161 -7.74 15.11 9.53
CA PHE A 161 -8.38 13.97 10.18
C PHE A 161 -9.79 14.32 10.67
N TYR A 162 -9.99 15.52 11.23
CA TYR A 162 -11.31 15.97 11.64
C TYR A 162 -12.28 16.01 10.46
N LEU A 163 -11.89 16.67 9.37
CA LEU A 163 -12.71 16.79 8.16
C LEU A 163 -12.92 15.44 7.48
N ALA A 164 -11.92 14.56 7.48
CA ALA A 164 -12.04 13.20 6.99
C ALA A 164 -13.12 12.43 7.79
N PHE A 165 -13.12 12.52 9.11
CA PHE A 165 -14.13 11.84 9.93
C PHE A 165 -15.54 12.42 9.74
N GLU A 166 -15.68 13.74 9.60
CA GLU A 166 -16.97 14.35 9.22
C GLU A 166 -17.43 13.89 7.82
N CYS A 167 -16.50 13.71 6.88
CA CYS A 167 -16.80 13.15 5.56
C CYS A 167 -17.25 11.68 5.66
N LEU A 168 -16.60 10.87 6.50
CA LEU A 168 -16.99 9.47 6.74
C LEU A 168 -18.35 9.37 7.46
N ASP A 169 -18.63 10.26 8.41
CA ASP A 169 -19.94 10.38 9.05
C ASP A 169 -21.03 10.83 8.06
N TRP A 170 -20.71 11.74 7.15
CA TRP A 170 -21.60 12.14 6.05
C TRP A 170 -21.89 10.97 5.09
N LEU A 171 -20.85 10.21 4.72
CA LEU A 171 -20.98 9.02 3.86
C LEU A 171 -21.78 7.90 4.53
N SER A 172 -21.68 7.73 5.86
CA SER A 172 -22.41 6.71 6.60
C SER A 172 -23.87 7.07 6.88
N SER A 173 -24.16 8.36 7.08
CA SER A 173 -25.51 8.84 7.43
C SER A 173 -26.45 9.03 6.23
N ARG A 174 -25.92 9.33 5.04
CA ARG A 174 -26.76 9.64 3.87
C ARG A 174 -27.01 8.43 2.98
N ARG A 175 -28.26 7.96 3.02
CA ARG A 175 -28.85 7.19 1.92
C ARG A 175 -29.42 8.19 0.93
N ILE A 176 -28.76 8.42 -0.19
CA ILE A 176 -29.36 9.19 -1.29
C ILE A 176 -30.23 8.21 -2.09
N PRO A 177 -31.56 8.23 -1.93
CA PRO A 177 -32.41 7.38 -2.75
C PRO A 177 -32.36 7.85 -4.19
N PHE A 178 -32.20 6.92 -5.12
CA PHE A 178 -32.22 7.23 -6.55
C PHE A 178 -33.66 7.55 -7.00
N SER A 179 -33.80 8.60 -7.79
CA SER A 179 -35.06 9.05 -8.39
C SER A 179 -34.76 9.56 -9.80
N GLU A 180 -35.45 9.04 -10.81
CA GLU A 180 -35.25 9.42 -12.21
C GLU A 180 -35.45 10.92 -12.45
N ALA A 181 -36.41 11.53 -11.74
CA ALA A 181 -36.72 12.95 -11.84
C ALA A 181 -35.59 13.86 -11.32
N HIS A 182 -34.70 13.35 -10.46
CA HIS A 182 -33.77 14.18 -9.69
C HIS A 182 -32.34 14.22 -10.28
N PHE A 183 -31.99 13.28 -11.17
CA PHE A 183 -30.58 13.04 -11.52
C PHE A 183 -30.26 13.02 -13.04
N GLY A 184 -31.23 13.04 -13.95
CA GLY A 184 -30.95 13.26 -15.39
C GLY A 184 -30.27 12.09 -16.14
N ARG A 185 -29.70 12.36 -17.34
CA ARG A 185 -29.25 11.33 -18.32
C ARG A 185 -28.02 10.54 -17.88
N VAL A 186 -27.00 11.18 -17.31
CA VAL A 186 -25.77 10.52 -16.86
C VAL A 186 -26.09 9.43 -15.84
N TRP A 187 -26.97 9.72 -14.89
CA TRP A 187 -27.33 8.78 -13.86
C TRP A 187 -28.20 7.62 -14.33
N ARG A 188 -28.93 7.76 -15.46
CA ARG A 188 -29.58 6.61 -16.12
C ARG A 188 -28.55 5.62 -16.65
N VAL A 189 -27.48 6.10 -17.28
CA VAL A 189 -26.37 5.24 -17.73
C VAL A 189 -25.70 4.59 -16.53
N THR A 190 -25.38 5.36 -15.49
CA THR A 190 -24.79 4.84 -14.25
C THR A 190 -25.68 3.78 -13.60
N HIS A 191 -27.00 3.98 -13.57
CA HIS A 191 -27.95 3.00 -13.06
C HIS A 191 -28.00 1.73 -13.92
N ALA A 192 -28.02 1.86 -15.25
CA ALA A 192 -27.98 0.70 -16.16
C ALA A 192 -26.68 -0.11 -15.96
N VAL A 193 -25.54 0.57 -15.90
CA VAL A 193 -24.23 -0.04 -15.70
C VAL A 193 -24.13 -0.70 -14.32
N LEU A 194 -24.52 -0.02 -13.24
CA LEU A 194 -24.22 -0.49 -11.88
C LEU A 194 -25.36 -1.22 -11.18
N SER A 195 -26.62 -0.96 -11.56
CA SER A 195 -27.79 -1.56 -10.89
C SER A 195 -28.44 -2.64 -11.75
N VAL A 196 -28.64 -2.40 -13.06
CA VAL A 196 -29.23 -3.40 -13.97
C VAL A 196 -28.21 -4.49 -14.32
N HIS A 197 -26.98 -4.10 -14.67
CA HIS A 197 -25.89 -5.03 -15.01
C HIS A 197 -24.71 -4.94 -14.02
N PRO A 198 -24.91 -5.23 -12.72
CA PRO A 198 -23.96 -4.89 -11.66
C PRO A 198 -22.56 -5.49 -11.79
N PHE A 199 -22.40 -6.56 -12.58
CA PHE A 199 -21.11 -7.15 -12.94
C PHE A 199 -20.70 -6.79 -14.38
N ALA A 200 -21.53 -7.13 -15.37
CA ALA A 200 -21.19 -6.96 -16.78
C ALA A 200 -20.97 -5.48 -17.17
N GLY A 201 -21.70 -4.55 -16.57
CA GLY A 201 -21.52 -3.11 -16.78
C GLY A 201 -20.12 -2.64 -16.37
N PRO A 202 -19.73 -2.73 -15.08
CA PRO A 202 -18.37 -2.42 -14.65
C PRO A 202 -17.30 -3.15 -15.44
N PHE A 203 -17.49 -4.45 -15.71
CA PHE A 203 -16.51 -5.25 -16.45
C PHE A 203 -16.25 -4.67 -17.84
N LEU A 204 -17.30 -4.38 -18.63
CA LEU A 204 -17.15 -3.80 -19.96
C LEU A 204 -16.54 -2.39 -19.92
N VAL A 205 -16.92 -1.56 -18.94
CA VAL A 205 -16.32 -0.24 -18.76
C VAL A 205 -14.82 -0.35 -18.51
N LEU A 206 -14.39 -1.25 -17.62
CA LEU A 206 -12.96 -1.47 -17.33
C LEU A 206 -12.21 -2.03 -18.54
N MET A 207 -12.77 -3.04 -19.21
CA MET A 207 -12.16 -3.62 -20.42
C MET A 207 -11.92 -2.57 -21.51
N ILE A 208 -12.89 -1.66 -21.73
CA ILE A 208 -12.76 -0.58 -22.72
C ILE A 208 -11.76 0.48 -22.23
N ALA A 209 -11.89 0.95 -20.99
CA ALA A 209 -11.04 2.01 -20.44
C ALA A 209 -9.56 1.59 -20.38
N TRP A 210 -9.29 0.31 -20.13
CA TRP A 210 -7.94 -0.23 -19.99
C TRP A 210 -7.37 -0.80 -21.29
N ALA A 211 -8.18 -0.96 -22.35
CA ALA A 211 -7.73 -1.50 -23.63
C ALA A 211 -6.50 -0.77 -24.22
N PRO A 212 -6.39 0.57 -24.18
CA PRO A 212 -5.18 1.24 -24.63
C PRO A 212 -3.94 0.72 -23.89
N THR A 213 -4.01 0.55 -22.56
CA THR A 213 -2.91 0.02 -21.75
C THR A 213 -2.52 -1.39 -22.13
N LEU A 214 -3.50 -2.28 -22.35
CA LEU A 214 -3.21 -3.63 -22.83
C LEU A 214 -2.47 -3.61 -24.17
N ILE A 215 -2.96 -2.82 -25.12
CA ILE A 215 -2.39 -2.74 -26.47
C ILE A 215 -0.95 -2.18 -26.43
N ALA A 216 -0.73 -1.07 -25.71
CA ALA A 216 0.59 -0.48 -25.57
C ALA A 216 1.61 -1.40 -24.89
N SER A 217 1.12 -2.28 -24.01
CA SER A 217 1.97 -3.14 -23.21
C SER A 217 2.36 -4.43 -23.93
N LEU A 218 1.79 -4.76 -25.09
CA LEU A 218 2.01 -6.06 -25.75
C LEU A 218 3.50 -6.36 -25.97
N PRO A 219 3.98 -7.58 -25.65
CA PRO A 219 3.22 -8.77 -25.22
C PRO A 219 2.86 -8.80 -23.72
N GLY A 220 3.34 -7.82 -22.96
CA GLY A 220 2.98 -7.47 -21.59
C GLY A 220 4.15 -6.73 -20.91
N LEU A 221 3.91 -6.08 -19.77
CA LEU A 221 4.97 -5.33 -19.08
C LEU A 221 5.86 -6.27 -18.26
N PHE A 222 7.12 -6.43 -18.70
CA PHE A 222 8.15 -7.16 -17.98
C PHE A 222 8.64 -6.36 -16.77
N MET A 223 8.79 -7.07 -15.66
CA MET A 223 9.48 -6.55 -14.47
C MET A 223 10.66 -7.46 -14.10
N GLY A 224 11.49 -7.01 -13.16
CA GLY A 224 12.79 -7.63 -12.89
C GLY A 224 12.75 -9.15 -12.62
N ASP A 225 11.68 -9.66 -12.04
CA ASP A 225 11.51 -11.08 -11.68
C ASP A 225 10.87 -11.91 -12.80
N THR A 226 10.30 -11.27 -13.84
CA THR A 226 9.49 -11.97 -14.87
C THR A 226 10.35 -12.97 -15.65
N GLY A 227 11.48 -12.52 -16.21
CA GLY A 227 12.38 -13.39 -16.96
C GLY A 227 13.02 -14.49 -16.10
N ALA A 228 13.26 -14.21 -14.81
CA ALA A 228 13.77 -15.22 -13.88
C ALA A 228 12.75 -16.33 -13.62
N GLN A 229 11.47 -16.00 -13.38
CA GLN A 229 10.40 -17.00 -13.22
C GLN A 229 10.23 -17.86 -14.48
N ILE A 230 10.22 -17.25 -15.67
CA ILE A 230 10.09 -18.02 -16.90
C ILE A 230 11.27 -18.98 -17.06
N ARG A 231 12.52 -18.51 -16.85
CA ARG A 231 13.71 -19.38 -16.89
C ARG A 231 13.65 -20.52 -15.87
N GLN A 232 13.16 -20.26 -14.64
CA GLN A 232 12.95 -21.32 -13.64
C GLN A 232 12.03 -22.44 -14.15
N TRP A 233 10.91 -22.09 -14.81
CA TRP A 233 9.97 -23.07 -15.35
C TRP A 233 10.60 -23.98 -16.40
N PHE A 234 11.40 -23.40 -17.30
CA PHE A 234 12.12 -24.15 -18.34
C PHE A 234 13.44 -24.76 -17.86
N ASN A 235 13.72 -24.70 -16.56
CA ASN A 235 14.94 -25.22 -15.95
C ASN A 235 16.23 -24.62 -16.55
N TYR A 236 16.20 -23.33 -16.92
CA TYR A 236 17.38 -22.59 -17.36
C TYR A 236 18.06 -21.84 -16.20
N PRO A 237 19.39 -21.60 -16.29
CA PRO A 237 20.13 -20.80 -15.33
C PRO A 237 19.43 -19.48 -15.05
N ASN A 238 19.27 -19.13 -13.78
CA ASN A 238 18.58 -17.93 -13.33
C ASN A 238 19.20 -17.44 -12.02
N GLY A 239 19.14 -16.13 -11.77
CA GLY A 239 19.84 -15.54 -10.62
C GLY A 239 19.38 -16.08 -9.26
N THR A 240 18.24 -16.76 -9.17
CA THR A 240 17.73 -17.30 -7.89
C THR A 240 18.34 -18.64 -7.53
N SER A 241 18.65 -19.49 -8.51
CA SER A 241 19.34 -20.75 -8.27
C SER A 241 20.79 -20.54 -7.83
N ASP A 242 21.40 -19.43 -8.24
CA ASP A 242 22.84 -19.16 -8.03
C ASP A 242 23.20 -18.92 -6.56
N TYR A 243 22.27 -18.37 -5.78
CA TYR A 243 22.49 -18.10 -4.35
C TYR A 243 21.80 -19.10 -3.42
N LEU A 244 21.00 -20.04 -3.94
CA LEU A 244 20.31 -21.04 -3.13
C LEU A 244 21.15 -22.30 -3.02
N ARG A 245 21.14 -22.93 -1.83
CA ARG A 245 21.60 -24.30 -1.68
C ARG A 245 20.53 -25.26 -2.22
N LEU A 246 20.64 -25.61 -3.50
CA LEU A 246 19.69 -26.49 -4.16
C LEU A 246 19.71 -27.91 -3.58
N LEU A 247 18.53 -28.52 -3.45
CA LEU A 247 18.36 -29.93 -3.10
C LEU A 247 18.95 -30.84 -4.19
N ASN A 248 18.67 -30.49 -5.44
CA ASN A 248 19.21 -31.13 -6.63
C ASN A 248 19.73 -30.03 -7.59
N PRO A 249 21.04 -29.98 -7.89
CA PRO A 249 21.62 -28.98 -8.80
C PRO A 249 21.02 -29.00 -10.21
N ASN A 250 20.38 -30.10 -10.62
CA ASN A 250 19.73 -30.22 -11.92
C ASN A 250 18.29 -29.68 -11.94
N VAL A 251 17.73 -29.30 -10.78
CA VAL A 251 16.39 -28.72 -10.67
C VAL A 251 16.50 -27.28 -10.20
N LEU A 252 16.35 -26.36 -11.15
CA LEU A 252 16.50 -24.92 -10.94
C LEU A 252 15.19 -24.23 -10.52
N LEU A 253 14.06 -24.91 -10.71
CA LEU A 253 12.77 -24.48 -10.16
C LEU A 253 12.86 -24.50 -8.63
N ASN A 254 12.56 -23.36 -8.01
CA ASN A 254 12.68 -23.19 -6.56
C ASN A 254 11.63 -22.24 -6.01
N GLY A 255 11.48 -22.25 -4.69
CA GLY A 255 10.49 -21.49 -3.94
C GLY A 255 10.85 -20.04 -3.64
N HIS A 256 11.91 -19.46 -4.23
CA HIS A 256 12.17 -18.03 -4.09
C HIS A 256 11.03 -17.19 -4.70
N HIS A 257 10.48 -17.67 -5.81
CA HIS A 257 9.22 -17.20 -6.36
C HIS A 257 8.10 -18.21 -6.05
N PRO A 258 6.83 -17.79 -5.96
CA PRO A 258 5.73 -18.71 -5.73
C PRO A 258 5.62 -19.69 -6.91
N VAL A 259 5.92 -20.96 -6.65
CA VAL A 259 6.04 -22.01 -7.67
C VAL A 259 4.78 -22.11 -8.54
N VAL A 260 3.60 -21.95 -7.95
CA VAL A 260 2.32 -21.99 -8.69
C VAL A 260 2.22 -20.82 -9.67
N HIS A 261 2.61 -19.61 -9.28
CA HIS A 261 2.61 -18.48 -10.20
C HIS A 261 3.65 -18.67 -11.32
N THR A 262 4.85 -19.15 -10.97
CA THR A 262 5.90 -19.53 -11.94
C THR A 262 5.37 -20.54 -12.97
N ALA A 263 4.60 -21.54 -12.53
CA ALA A 263 3.98 -22.52 -13.41
C ALA A 263 2.90 -21.91 -14.33
N ILE A 264 2.08 -20.98 -13.83
CA ILE A 264 1.04 -20.32 -14.65
C ILE A 264 1.69 -19.54 -15.80
N ILE A 265 2.64 -18.65 -15.51
CA ILE A 265 3.31 -17.87 -16.56
C ILE A 265 4.14 -18.76 -17.49
N GLY A 266 4.88 -19.71 -16.93
CA GLY A 266 5.73 -20.63 -17.69
C GLY A 266 4.93 -21.54 -18.64
N SER A 267 3.79 -22.07 -18.18
CA SER A 267 2.91 -22.89 -19.01
C SER A 267 2.26 -22.10 -20.14
N CYS A 268 1.90 -20.83 -19.93
CA CYS A 268 1.47 -19.96 -21.03
C CYS A 268 2.58 -19.74 -22.07
N VAL A 269 3.82 -19.51 -21.64
CA VAL A 269 4.98 -19.43 -22.55
C VAL A 269 5.20 -20.74 -23.31
N GLN A 270 5.11 -21.87 -22.63
CA GLN A 270 5.22 -23.20 -23.24
C GLN A 270 4.09 -23.49 -24.25
N LEU A 271 2.88 -23.04 -23.95
CA LEU A 271 1.75 -23.09 -24.88
C LEU A 271 2.01 -22.22 -26.12
N GLY A 272 2.56 -21.02 -25.93
CA GLY A 272 2.97 -20.13 -27.03
C GLY A 272 4.02 -20.76 -27.95
N LEU A 273 5.03 -21.39 -27.36
CA LEU A 273 6.07 -22.11 -28.10
C LEU A 273 5.50 -23.33 -28.86
N SER A 274 4.61 -24.10 -28.24
CA SER A 274 4.06 -25.30 -28.87
C SER A 274 3.04 -25.01 -29.99
N LEU A 275 2.22 -23.97 -29.84
CA LEU A 275 1.16 -23.65 -30.81
C LEU A 275 1.61 -22.65 -31.89
N PHE A 276 2.49 -21.70 -31.55
CA PHE A 276 2.85 -20.58 -32.41
C PHE A 276 4.36 -20.44 -32.65
N ASN A 277 5.17 -21.34 -32.08
CA ASN A 277 6.63 -21.26 -32.10
C ASN A 277 7.14 -19.88 -31.59
N SER A 278 6.44 -19.31 -30.60
CA SER A 278 6.73 -17.95 -30.11
C SER A 278 6.52 -17.83 -28.60
N ALA A 279 7.58 -17.48 -27.88
CA ALA A 279 7.51 -17.16 -26.46
C ALA A 279 6.65 -15.89 -26.22
N ASN A 280 6.77 -14.91 -27.11
CA ASN A 280 5.96 -13.70 -27.13
C ASN A 280 4.45 -13.99 -27.25
N ALA A 281 4.04 -14.95 -28.08
CA ALA A 281 2.64 -15.37 -28.14
C ALA A 281 2.14 -15.92 -26.80
N GLY A 282 2.98 -16.69 -26.10
CA GLY A 282 2.65 -17.20 -24.77
C GLY A 282 2.54 -16.11 -23.70
N LEU A 283 3.38 -15.07 -23.78
CA LEU A 283 3.24 -13.88 -22.94
C LEU A 283 1.93 -13.13 -23.20
N ILE A 284 1.51 -13.01 -24.46
CA ILE A 284 0.20 -12.42 -24.81
C ILE A 284 -0.94 -13.22 -24.20
N ILE A 285 -0.90 -14.56 -24.28
CA ILE A 285 -1.91 -15.43 -23.65
C ILE A 285 -2.00 -15.16 -22.15
N TYR A 286 -0.85 -15.14 -21.47
CA TYR A 286 -0.79 -14.85 -20.03
C TYR A 286 -1.35 -13.46 -19.71
N THR A 287 -0.84 -12.43 -20.38
CA THR A 287 -1.21 -11.03 -20.11
C THR A 287 -2.69 -10.79 -20.38
N CYS A 288 -3.26 -11.32 -21.47
CA CYS A 288 -4.69 -11.20 -21.75
C CYS A 288 -5.55 -11.93 -20.71
N ALA A 289 -5.14 -13.13 -20.27
CA ALA A 289 -5.86 -13.87 -19.24
C ALA A 289 -5.84 -13.13 -17.90
N GLN A 290 -4.68 -12.67 -17.45
CA GLN A 290 -4.53 -11.86 -16.24
C GLN A 290 -5.38 -10.58 -16.33
N PHE A 291 -5.30 -9.86 -17.44
CA PHE A 291 -6.04 -8.61 -17.65
C PHE A 291 -7.56 -8.79 -17.50
N VAL A 292 -8.11 -9.86 -18.10
CA VAL A 292 -9.53 -10.22 -17.97
C VAL A 292 -9.88 -10.60 -16.53
N ILE A 293 -9.03 -11.40 -15.87
CA ILE A 293 -9.23 -11.80 -14.46
C ILE A 293 -9.26 -10.57 -13.54
N THR A 294 -8.29 -9.66 -13.68
CA THR A 294 -8.20 -8.44 -12.87
C THR A 294 -9.41 -7.53 -13.10
N ALA A 295 -9.83 -7.31 -14.35
CA ALA A 295 -11.03 -6.54 -14.66
C ALA A 295 -12.30 -7.19 -14.07
N ALA A 296 -12.40 -8.52 -14.14
CA ALA A 296 -13.51 -9.29 -13.56
C ALA A 296 -13.53 -9.19 -12.03
N CYS A 297 -12.39 -9.28 -11.34
CA CYS A 297 -12.31 -9.14 -9.89
C CYS A 297 -12.73 -7.74 -9.42
N MET A 298 -12.28 -6.69 -10.10
CA MET A 298 -12.69 -5.31 -9.81
C MET A 298 -14.19 -5.10 -10.03
N ALA A 299 -14.73 -5.59 -11.15
CA ALA A 299 -16.16 -5.57 -11.44
C ALA A 299 -16.98 -6.37 -10.41
N TYR A 300 -16.47 -7.53 -9.99
CA TYR A 300 -17.09 -8.37 -8.97
C TYR A 300 -17.15 -7.68 -7.60
N SER A 301 -16.11 -6.92 -7.23
CA SER A 301 -16.10 -6.13 -6.00
C SER A 301 -17.23 -5.08 -6.02
N ILE A 302 -17.41 -4.36 -7.13
CA ILE A 302 -18.47 -3.35 -7.31
C ILE A 302 -19.86 -4.02 -7.30
N SER A 303 -20.01 -5.15 -8.00
CA SER A 303 -21.24 -5.94 -7.97
C SER A 303 -21.59 -6.40 -6.55
N SER A 304 -20.57 -6.74 -5.75
CA SER A 304 -20.76 -7.20 -4.38
C SER A 304 -21.16 -6.05 -3.45
N LEU A 305 -20.65 -4.83 -3.67
CA LEU A 305 -21.11 -3.62 -2.97
C LEU A 305 -22.60 -3.35 -3.22
N ARG A 306 -23.13 -3.67 -4.41
CA ARG A 306 -24.59 -3.61 -4.66
C ARG A 306 -25.34 -4.55 -3.72
N LYS A 307 -24.92 -5.82 -3.65
CA LYS A 307 -25.54 -6.85 -2.78
C LYS A 307 -25.42 -6.50 -1.28
N LEU A 308 -24.37 -5.77 -0.94
CA LEU A 308 -24.17 -5.22 0.39
C LEU A 308 -25.02 -3.99 0.65
N GLY A 309 -25.69 -3.39 -0.35
CA GLY A 309 -26.60 -2.24 -0.24
C GLY A 309 -25.91 -0.87 -0.24
N VAL A 310 -24.72 -0.79 -0.82
CA VAL A 310 -23.95 0.46 -0.98
C VAL A 310 -24.60 1.33 -2.07
N SER A 311 -24.66 2.64 -1.82
CA SER A 311 -25.35 3.60 -2.69
C SER A 311 -24.76 3.67 -4.09
N LEU A 312 -25.60 4.02 -5.08
CA LEU A 312 -25.20 4.14 -6.48
C LEU A 312 -24.04 5.15 -6.69
N PRO A 313 -24.04 6.34 -6.07
CA PRO A 313 -22.93 7.30 -6.22
C PRO A 313 -21.58 6.75 -5.76
N VAL A 314 -21.55 6.05 -4.62
CA VAL A 314 -20.32 5.45 -4.09
C VAL A 314 -19.78 4.39 -5.04
N ARG A 315 -20.65 3.49 -5.52
CA ARG A 315 -20.27 2.47 -6.50
C ARG A 315 -19.77 3.08 -7.81
N GLY A 316 -20.36 4.20 -8.25
CA GLY A 316 -19.91 4.95 -9.42
C GLY A 316 -18.54 5.59 -9.22
N ALA A 317 -18.29 6.22 -8.07
CA ALA A 317 -16.99 6.79 -7.74
C ALA A 317 -15.89 5.72 -7.70
N ILE A 318 -16.18 4.54 -7.15
CA ILE A 318 -15.25 3.40 -7.13
C ILE A 318 -14.95 2.91 -8.55
N LEU A 319 -15.97 2.78 -9.41
CA LEU A 319 -15.76 2.40 -10.82
C LEU A 319 -14.89 3.43 -11.55
N LEU A 320 -15.15 4.72 -11.38
CA LEU A 320 -14.35 5.78 -11.98
C LEU A 320 -12.90 5.74 -11.49
N PHE A 321 -12.69 5.49 -10.20
CA PHE A 321 -11.36 5.34 -9.63
C PHE A 321 -10.60 4.16 -10.26
N PHE A 322 -11.22 2.98 -10.38
CA PHE A 322 -10.60 1.85 -11.07
C PHE A 322 -10.38 2.10 -12.57
N ALA A 323 -11.31 2.77 -13.24
CA ALA A 323 -11.22 3.03 -14.67
C ALA A 323 -10.14 4.07 -15.03
N PHE A 324 -10.01 5.14 -14.24
CA PHE A 324 -9.23 6.33 -14.56
C PHE A 324 -8.00 6.54 -13.69
N MET A 325 -7.63 5.57 -12.84
CA MET A 325 -6.33 5.61 -12.19
C MET A 325 -5.33 4.73 -12.95
N PRO A 326 -4.19 5.27 -13.45
CA PRO A 326 -3.29 4.55 -14.36
C PRO A 326 -2.75 3.25 -13.77
N MET A 327 -2.63 3.19 -12.44
CA MET A 327 -2.13 2.04 -11.73
C MET A 327 -2.93 0.77 -11.97
N PHE A 328 -4.26 0.82 -12.02
CA PHE A 328 -5.03 -0.41 -12.19
C PHE A 328 -4.85 -1.00 -13.58
N SER A 329 -4.91 -0.18 -14.63
CA SER A 329 -4.70 -0.65 -16.00
C SER A 329 -3.27 -1.11 -16.24
N ASN A 330 -2.28 -0.42 -15.66
CA ASN A 330 -0.88 -0.80 -15.79
C ASN A 330 -0.56 -2.11 -15.06
N TYR A 331 -1.09 -2.30 -13.85
CA TYR A 331 -0.92 -3.55 -13.11
C TYR A 331 -1.66 -4.72 -13.76
N ALA A 332 -2.83 -4.49 -14.35
CA ALA A 332 -3.53 -5.53 -15.11
C ALA A 332 -2.66 -6.10 -16.26
N ALA A 333 -1.77 -5.29 -16.84
CA ALA A 333 -0.82 -5.69 -17.88
C ALA A 333 0.60 -6.05 -17.36
N LEU A 334 0.86 -5.93 -16.05
CA LEU A 334 2.17 -6.17 -15.44
C LEU A 334 2.36 -7.65 -15.11
N LEU A 335 3.42 -8.28 -15.62
CA LEU A 335 3.71 -9.68 -15.35
C LEU A 335 4.37 -9.87 -13.98
N THR A 336 3.55 -9.85 -12.94
CA THR A 336 3.97 -10.12 -11.56
C THR A 336 2.95 -10.97 -10.80
N LYS A 337 3.49 -11.79 -9.89
CA LYS A 337 2.75 -12.52 -8.86
C LYS A 337 1.82 -11.65 -8.02
N ASP A 338 2.17 -10.37 -7.82
CA ASP A 338 1.43 -9.47 -6.95
C ASP A 338 0.01 -9.17 -7.48
N VAL A 339 -0.21 -9.24 -8.80
CA VAL A 339 -1.50 -8.89 -9.44
C VAL A 339 -2.52 -9.99 -9.20
N LEU A 340 -2.23 -11.22 -9.63
CA LEU A 340 -3.12 -12.36 -9.40
C LEU A 340 -3.29 -12.65 -7.90
N PHE A 341 -2.26 -12.40 -7.08
CA PHE A 341 -2.40 -12.43 -5.63
C PHE A 341 -3.39 -11.38 -5.12
N ALA A 342 -3.30 -10.12 -5.58
CA ALA A 342 -4.26 -9.07 -5.22
C ALA A 342 -5.69 -9.42 -5.66
N ASP A 343 -5.87 -10.02 -6.83
CA ASP A 343 -7.17 -10.47 -7.33
C ASP A 343 -7.77 -11.58 -6.46
N ALA A 344 -6.97 -12.59 -6.10
CA ALA A 344 -7.40 -13.66 -5.19
C ALA A 344 -7.70 -13.13 -3.78
N PHE A 345 -6.87 -12.21 -3.28
CA PHE A 345 -7.04 -11.57 -1.99
C PHE A 345 -8.30 -10.68 -1.94
N LEU A 346 -8.61 -9.96 -3.03
CA LEU A 346 -9.85 -9.20 -3.16
C LEU A 346 -11.08 -10.11 -3.11
N VAL A 347 -11.06 -11.24 -3.84
CA VAL A 347 -12.15 -12.23 -3.78
C VAL A 347 -12.29 -12.77 -2.35
N LEU A 348 -11.19 -13.15 -1.70
CA LEU A 348 -11.19 -13.61 -0.31
C LEU A 348 -11.79 -12.56 0.64
N LEU A 349 -11.40 -11.29 0.50
CA LEU A 349 -11.92 -10.18 1.32
C LEU A 349 -13.42 -10.00 1.09
N VAL A 350 -13.88 -9.98 -0.17
CA VAL A 350 -15.31 -9.90 -0.51
C VAL A 350 -16.11 -11.02 0.16
N GLN A 351 -15.60 -12.25 0.11
CA GLN A 351 -16.28 -13.39 0.75
C GLN A 351 -16.27 -13.31 2.27
N THR A 352 -15.17 -12.85 2.85
CA THR A 352 -15.06 -12.61 4.30
C THR A 352 -16.08 -11.57 4.76
N VAL A 353 -16.20 -10.46 4.05
CA VAL A 353 -17.20 -9.42 4.31
C VAL A 353 -18.61 -9.98 4.22
N LYS A 354 -18.93 -10.73 3.16
CA LYS A 354 -20.26 -11.34 3.01
C LYS A 354 -20.56 -12.30 4.16
N LEU A 355 -19.61 -13.13 4.59
CA LEU A 355 -19.79 -14.06 5.71
C LEU A 355 -20.06 -13.34 7.03
N VAL A 356 -19.24 -12.33 7.35
CA VAL A 356 -19.41 -11.49 8.56
C VAL A 356 -20.74 -10.73 8.52
N ALA A 357 -21.23 -10.38 7.33
CA ALA A 357 -22.47 -9.67 7.12
C ALA A 357 -23.74 -10.56 7.05
N CYS A 358 -23.60 -11.88 6.89
CA CYS A 358 -24.74 -12.77 6.59
C CYS A 358 -25.72 -13.03 7.75
N GLY A 359 -25.39 -12.62 8.97
CA GLY A 359 -26.22 -12.82 10.17
C GLY A 359 -27.10 -11.62 10.54
N LEU A 360 -27.02 -10.52 9.81
CA LEU A 360 -27.48 -9.20 10.28
C LEU A 360 -28.80 -8.73 9.61
N PRO A 361 -29.69 -8.00 10.33
CA PRO A 361 -30.97 -7.52 9.79
C PRO A 361 -30.77 -6.47 8.68
N ARG A 362 -31.43 -6.65 7.53
CA ARG A 362 -31.28 -5.76 6.37
C ARG A 362 -32.42 -4.75 6.26
N ARG A 363 -32.07 -3.46 6.20
CA ARG A 363 -32.93 -2.38 5.67
C ARG A 363 -32.28 -1.83 4.41
N ASP A 364 -32.73 -2.27 3.24
CA ASP A 364 -32.31 -1.67 1.97
C ASP A 364 -33.45 -0.81 1.42
N ALA A 365 -33.35 0.50 1.63
CA ALA A 365 -34.37 1.47 1.22
C ALA A 365 -34.57 1.51 -0.31
N ASN A 366 -33.60 1.06 -1.11
CA ASN A 366 -33.74 0.99 -2.57
C ASN A 366 -34.43 -0.32 -3.00
N ALA A 367 -34.13 -1.45 -2.36
CA ALA A 367 -34.82 -2.72 -2.60
C ALA A 367 -36.28 -2.68 -2.12
N GLU A 368 -36.53 -2.04 -0.96
CA GLU A 368 -37.88 -1.79 -0.42
C GLU A 368 -38.73 -0.92 -1.36
N ARG A 369 -38.12 0.04 -2.07
CA ARG A 369 -38.82 0.86 -3.09
C ARG A 369 -39.08 0.14 -4.41
N ALA A 370 -38.19 -0.76 -4.80
CA ALA A 370 -38.30 -1.50 -6.06
C ALA A 370 -39.18 -2.77 -5.96
N GLY A 371 -39.67 -3.12 -4.77
CA GLY A 371 -40.40 -4.38 -4.54
C GLY A 371 -39.53 -5.62 -4.75
N GLU A 372 -38.20 -5.48 -4.78
CA GLU A 372 -37.27 -6.57 -5.04
C GLU A 372 -37.11 -7.47 -3.79
N LYS A 373 -37.20 -8.79 -3.96
CA LYS A 373 -36.85 -9.75 -2.89
C LYS A 373 -35.40 -9.50 -2.46
N ALA A 374 -35.17 -9.40 -1.15
CA ALA A 374 -33.83 -9.15 -0.61
C ALA A 374 -32.80 -10.15 -1.17
N PRO A 375 -31.70 -9.70 -1.80
CA PRO A 375 -30.78 -10.59 -2.51
C PRO A 375 -30.02 -11.50 -1.54
N VAL A 376 -29.91 -12.79 -1.85
CA VAL A 376 -29.09 -13.73 -1.05
C VAL A 376 -27.66 -13.20 -0.96
N LEU A 377 -27.17 -12.95 0.26
CA LEU A 377 -25.84 -12.34 0.45
C LEU A 377 -24.70 -13.31 0.15
N PHE A 378 -24.89 -14.56 0.57
CA PHE A 378 -23.92 -15.64 0.43
C PHE A 378 -24.63 -16.90 -0.09
N ALA A 379 -24.38 -17.21 -1.36
CA ALA A 379 -24.98 -18.31 -2.10
C ALA A 379 -24.02 -19.51 -2.19
N ARG A 380 -24.46 -20.61 -2.81
CA ARG A 380 -23.62 -21.82 -2.97
C ARG A 380 -22.32 -21.54 -3.72
N HIS A 381 -22.36 -20.71 -4.76
CA HIS A 381 -21.17 -20.33 -5.53
C HIS A 381 -20.18 -19.49 -4.72
N ASP A 382 -20.61 -18.81 -3.66
CA ASP A 382 -19.72 -18.03 -2.81
C ASP A 382 -18.76 -18.92 -2.00
N TRP A 383 -19.13 -20.19 -1.72
CA TRP A 383 -18.19 -21.17 -1.15
C TRP A 383 -17.06 -21.51 -2.11
N LEU A 384 -17.36 -21.69 -3.40
CA LEU A 384 -16.35 -21.90 -4.43
C LEU A 384 -15.44 -20.69 -4.53
N LEU A 385 -15.99 -19.47 -4.57
CA LEU A 385 -15.20 -18.25 -4.62
C LEU A 385 -14.35 -18.04 -3.35
N LEU A 386 -14.85 -18.43 -2.18
CA LEU A 386 -14.08 -18.40 -0.94
C LEU A 386 -12.90 -19.37 -1.02
N ALA A 387 -13.12 -20.60 -1.49
CA ALA A 387 -12.06 -21.58 -1.69
C ALA A 387 -11.04 -21.11 -2.73
N LEU A 388 -11.47 -20.59 -3.88
CA LEU A 388 -10.58 -20.06 -4.92
C LEU A 388 -9.78 -18.85 -4.44
N GLY A 389 -10.42 -17.89 -3.76
CA GLY A 389 -9.73 -16.73 -3.18
C GLY A 389 -8.72 -17.13 -2.10
N ALA A 390 -9.08 -18.10 -1.24
CA ALA A 390 -8.20 -18.62 -0.20
C ALA A 390 -7.00 -19.40 -0.76
N MET A 391 -7.24 -20.28 -1.74
CA MET A 391 -6.18 -21.04 -2.41
C MET A 391 -5.28 -20.13 -3.24
N GLY A 392 -5.84 -19.20 -4.01
CA GLY A 392 -5.06 -18.21 -4.75
C GLY A 392 -4.20 -17.35 -3.82
N SER A 393 -4.76 -16.86 -2.72
CA SER A 393 -3.99 -16.12 -1.70
C SER A 393 -2.88 -16.97 -1.08
N THR A 394 -3.08 -18.28 -0.92
CA THR A 394 -2.08 -19.20 -0.35
C THR A 394 -0.90 -19.44 -1.30
N PHE A 395 -1.18 -19.63 -2.59
CA PHE A 395 -0.19 -20.17 -3.54
C PHE A 395 0.41 -19.16 -4.51
N LEU A 396 -0.25 -18.03 -4.76
CA LEU A 396 0.23 -17.00 -5.69
C LEU A 396 1.25 -16.05 -5.05
N ARG A 397 1.46 -16.13 -3.72
CA ARG A 397 2.48 -15.36 -3.00
C ARG A 397 3.07 -16.19 -1.86
N ASN A 398 4.39 -16.18 -1.74
CA ASN A 398 5.09 -16.87 -0.65
C ASN A 398 4.65 -16.29 0.71
N GLY A 399 4.36 -17.18 1.67
CA GLY A 399 3.80 -16.81 2.97
C GLY A 399 2.31 -16.41 2.93
N GLY A 400 1.64 -16.53 1.80
CA GLY A 400 0.26 -16.07 1.61
C GLY A 400 -0.80 -16.81 2.42
N LEU A 401 -0.50 -17.97 2.99
CA LEU A 401 -1.40 -18.76 3.85
C LEU A 401 -1.95 -17.96 5.06
N VAL A 402 -1.22 -16.96 5.53
CA VAL A 402 -1.64 -16.14 6.68
C VAL A 402 -2.94 -15.37 6.41
N PHE A 403 -3.21 -15.00 5.16
CA PHE A 403 -4.41 -14.23 4.79
C PHE A 403 -5.71 -15.04 4.87
N PRO A 404 -5.83 -16.24 4.26
CA PRO A 404 -7.01 -17.09 4.45
C PRO A 404 -7.14 -17.60 5.88
N LEU A 405 -6.03 -17.81 6.62
CA LEU A 405 -6.09 -18.12 8.04
C LEU A 405 -6.79 -17.00 8.82
N ALA A 406 -6.32 -15.75 8.68
CA ALA A 406 -6.94 -14.59 9.32
C ALA A 406 -8.41 -14.44 8.94
N ALA A 407 -8.72 -14.49 7.63
CA ALA A 407 -10.07 -14.39 7.11
C ALA A 407 -11.02 -15.46 7.67
N CYS A 408 -10.58 -16.73 7.69
CA CYS A 408 -11.38 -17.84 8.21
C CYS A 408 -11.57 -17.75 9.73
N VAL A 409 -10.53 -17.37 10.49
CA VAL A 409 -10.64 -17.18 11.94
C VAL A 409 -11.63 -16.06 12.27
N ILE A 410 -11.54 -14.93 11.56
CA ILE A 410 -12.49 -13.80 11.72
C ILE A 410 -13.91 -14.24 11.39
N ALA A 411 -14.12 -14.90 10.25
CA ALA A 411 -15.44 -15.36 9.84
C ALA A 411 -16.02 -16.40 10.82
N ALA A 412 -15.20 -17.34 11.31
CA ALA A 412 -15.59 -18.33 12.29
C ALA A 412 -15.96 -17.69 13.64
N ALA A 413 -15.14 -16.74 14.12
CA ALA A 413 -15.39 -16.03 15.37
C ALA A 413 -16.74 -15.29 15.35
N PHE A 414 -17.04 -14.56 14.27
CA PHE A 414 -18.35 -13.88 14.15
C PHE A 414 -19.50 -14.86 13.93
N CYS A 415 -19.31 -15.96 13.21
CA CYS A 415 -20.34 -17.00 13.12
C CYS A 415 -20.68 -17.58 14.51
N VAL A 416 -19.68 -17.82 15.36
CA VAL A 416 -19.88 -18.31 16.73
C VAL A 416 -20.55 -17.25 17.60
N TRP A 417 -20.13 -15.99 17.48
CA TRP A 417 -20.72 -14.86 18.18
C TRP A 417 -22.21 -14.69 17.84
N ASP A 418 -22.58 -14.73 16.56
CA ASP A 418 -23.97 -14.62 16.12
C ASP A 418 -24.85 -15.74 16.69
N VAL A 419 -24.33 -16.98 16.71
CA VAL A 419 -25.01 -18.12 17.35
C VAL A 419 -25.20 -17.86 18.84
N HIS A 420 -24.17 -17.35 19.53
CA HIS A 420 -24.22 -17.07 20.96
C HIS A 420 -25.27 -16.00 21.29
N VAL A 421 -25.26 -14.88 20.55
CA VAL A 421 -26.22 -13.77 20.72
C VAL A 421 -27.65 -14.26 20.49
N ALA A 422 -27.89 -15.02 19.43
CA ALA A 422 -29.23 -15.54 19.14
C ALA A 422 -29.73 -16.55 20.18
N ARG A 423 -28.85 -17.44 20.69
CA ARG A 423 -29.20 -18.34 21.79
C ARG A 423 -29.56 -17.57 23.07
N ARG A 424 -28.82 -16.50 23.36
CA ARG A 424 -29.11 -15.63 24.51
C ARG A 424 -30.45 -14.92 24.36
N ALA A 425 -30.74 -14.39 23.16
CA ALA A 425 -32.01 -13.74 22.86
C ALA A 425 -33.20 -14.72 22.93
N ALA A 426 -33.05 -15.95 22.41
CA ALA A 426 -34.05 -17.01 22.51
C ALA A 426 -34.32 -17.40 23.97
N LYS A 427 -33.27 -17.55 24.79
CA LYS A 427 -33.39 -17.83 26.23
C LYS A 427 -34.12 -16.72 26.99
N GLN A 428 -33.95 -15.46 26.60
CA GLN A 428 -34.62 -14.32 27.21
C GLN A 428 -36.09 -14.17 26.78
N THR A 429 -36.45 -14.62 25.57
CA THR A 429 -37.80 -14.46 25.00
C THR A 429 -38.69 -15.69 25.20
N GLY A 430 -38.18 -16.79 25.76
CA GLY A 430 -38.91 -18.06 25.92
C GLY A 430 -39.26 -18.76 24.59
N ALA A 431 -38.84 -18.18 23.46
CA ALA A 431 -39.05 -18.75 22.14
C ALA A 431 -38.00 -19.84 21.87
N ALA A 432 -38.41 -20.92 21.18
CA ALA A 432 -37.45 -21.85 20.62
C ALA A 432 -36.46 -21.07 19.74
N PRO A 433 -35.13 -21.27 19.88
CA PRO A 433 -34.17 -20.62 19.01
C PRO A 433 -34.57 -20.94 17.58
N SER A 434 -34.92 -19.92 16.78
CA SER A 434 -35.26 -20.12 15.38
C SER A 434 -34.07 -20.83 14.72
N GLY A 435 -34.27 -22.12 14.44
CA GLY A 435 -33.22 -23.14 14.34
C GLY A 435 -32.36 -23.08 13.07
N ALA A 436 -32.11 -21.90 12.52
CA ALA A 436 -31.45 -21.75 11.22
C ALA A 436 -30.33 -20.70 11.23
N ILE A 437 -29.59 -20.51 12.32
CA ILE A 437 -28.22 -20.00 12.18
C ILE A 437 -27.39 -21.19 11.68
N PRO A 438 -26.93 -21.20 10.43
CA PRO A 438 -26.62 -22.47 9.79
C PRO A 438 -25.34 -23.02 10.42
N ARG A 439 -25.43 -24.15 11.11
CA ARG A 439 -24.27 -25.00 11.44
C ARG A 439 -23.35 -25.17 10.23
N PHE A 440 -23.94 -25.13 9.03
CA PHE A 440 -23.26 -25.13 7.73
C PHE A 440 -22.22 -24.01 7.51
N ARG A 441 -22.37 -22.82 8.11
CA ARG A 441 -21.45 -21.69 7.86
C ARG A 441 -20.08 -21.88 8.48
N TRP A 442 -20.00 -22.13 9.79
CA TRP A 442 -18.70 -22.32 10.44
C TRP A 442 -18.02 -23.62 9.96
N VAL A 443 -18.80 -24.67 9.69
CA VAL A 443 -18.28 -25.92 9.10
C VAL A 443 -17.68 -25.65 7.72
N GLY A 444 -18.36 -24.89 6.86
CA GLY A 444 -17.83 -24.52 5.55
C GLY A 444 -16.55 -23.68 5.64
N VAL A 445 -16.48 -22.74 6.58
CA VAL A 445 -15.25 -21.95 6.84
C VAL A 445 -14.10 -22.84 7.30
N LEU A 446 -14.36 -23.77 8.23
CA LEU A 446 -13.34 -24.73 8.67
C LEU A 446 -12.92 -25.69 7.55
N ALA A 447 -13.83 -26.09 6.67
CA ALA A 447 -13.50 -26.94 5.53
C ALA A 447 -12.55 -26.21 4.55
N VAL A 448 -12.81 -24.93 4.25
CA VAL A 448 -11.89 -24.13 3.42
C VAL A 448 -10.54 -23.92 4.11
N LEU A 449 -10.53 -23.66 5.42
CA LEU A 449 -9.30 -23.53 6.18
C LEU A 449 -8.49 -24.83 6.17
N ALA A 450 -9.13 -25.97 6.45
CA ALA A 450 -8.52 -27.28 6.41
C ALA A 450 -7.97 -27.60 5.02
N LEU A 451 -8.70 -27.26 3.95
CA LEU A 451 -8.23 -27.39 2.57
C LEU A 451 -6.95 -26.58 2.34
N CYS A 452 -6.89 -25.32 2.76
CA CYS A 452 -5.70 -24.48 2.58
C CYS A 452 -4.51 -25.03 3.37
N LEU A 453 -4.72 -25.43 4.63
CA LEU A 453 -3.67 -25.99 5.49
C LEU A 453 -3.15 -27.31 4.93
N ALA A 454 -4.03 -28.26 4.62
CA ALA A 454 -3.67 -29.55 4.07
C ALA A 454 -2.97 -29.41 2.72
N SER A 455 -3.49 -28.55 1.82
CA SER A 455 -2.88 -28.32 0.51
C SER A 455 -1.50 -27.67 0.64
N ASN A 456 -1.33 -26.68 1.51
CA ASN A 456 -0.03 -26.03 1.72
C ASN A 456 0.98 -26.99 2.36
N MET A 457 0.55 -27.79 3.34
CA MET A 457 1.40 -28.82 3.96
C MET A 457 1.81 -29.88 2.93
N TYR A 458 0.86 -30.40 2.15
CA TYR A 458 1.16 -31.33 1.06
C TYR A 458 2.13 -30.70 0.06
N PHE A 459 1.87 -29.48 -0.38
CA PHE A 459 2.70 -28.79 -1.36
C PHE A 459 4.14 -28.62 -0.87
N THR A 460 4.32 -28.12 0.35
CA THR A 460 5.64 -27.79 0.90
C THR A 460 6.41 -28.98 1.46
N LYS A 461 5.72 -30.00 1.99
CA LYS A 461 6.35 -31.15 2.66
C LYS A 461 6.40 -32.41 1.81
N VAL A 462 5.56 -32.50 0.77
CA VAL A 462 5.48 -33.70 -0.09
C VAL A 462 5.80 -33.34 -1.54
N PHE A 463 5.01 -32.47 -2.17
CA PHE A 463 5.15 -32.17 -3.60
C PHE A 463 6.50 -31.55 -3.95
N MET A 464 6.92 -30.48 -3.23
CA MET A 464 8.19 -29.82 -3.50
C MET A 464 9.39 -30.75 -3.31
N PRO A 465 9.57 -31.45 -2.17
CA PRO A 465 10.66 -32.41 -2.00
C PRO A 465 10.63 -33.58 -2.99
N ALA A 466 9.46 -34.12 -3.32
CA ALA A 466 9.34 -35.23 -4.27
C ALA A 466 9.73 -34.85 -5.71
N HIS A 467 9.78 -33.56 -6.03
CA HIS A 467 10.24 -33.01 -7.30
C HIS A 467 11.57 -32.27 -7.18
N ASP A 468 12.30 -32.46 -6.07
CA ASP A 468 13.55 -31.79 -5.75
C ASP A 468 13.49 -30.24 -5.81
N ILE A 469 12.29 -29.66 -5.69
CA ILE A 469 12.08 -28.21 -5.70
C ILE A 469 12.59 -27.65 -4.38
N THR A 470 13.65 -26.85 -4.46
CA THR A 470 14.27 -26.23 -3.28
C THR A 470 13.35 -25.15 -2.72
N PRO A 471 13.08 -25.10 -1.41
CA PRO A 471 12.28 -24.03 -0.81
C PRO A 471 12.97 -22.66 -0.91
N GLY A 472 12.20 -21.58 -0.71
CA GLY A 472 12.77 -20.23 -0.62
C GLY A 472 13.70 -20.08 0.59
N SER A 473 14.67 -19.16 0.48
CA SER A 473 15.66 -18.93 1.53
C SER A 473 15.08 -18.27 2.79
N LYS A 474 15.62 -18.64 3.95
CA LYS A 474 15.35 -17.97 5.24
C LYS A 474 15.80 -16.51 5.25
N ARG A 475 16.71 -16.10 4.36
CA ARG A 475 17.20 -14.72 4.27
C ARG A 475 16.10 -13.68 4.06
N GLU A 476 14.95 -14.08 3.49
CA GLU A 476 13.87 -13.15 3.17
C GLU A 476 13.28 -12.48 4.43
N ILE A 477 13.31 -13.17 5.59
CA ILE A 477 12.93 -12.59 6.89
C ILE A 477 14.07 -11.85 7.60
N LEU A 478 15.29 -11.91 7.08
CA LEU A 478 16.50 -11.30 7.65
C LEU A 478 16.86 -9.95 7.00
N SER A 479 15.95 -9.38 6.21
CA SER A 479 16.17 -8.11 5.50
C SER A 479 16.58 -6.96 6.44
N ILE A 480 15.92 -6.84 7.61
CA ILE A 480 16.20 -5.79 8.59
C ILE A 480 17.59 -5.94 9.21
N PRO A 481 17.94 -7.07 9.87
CA PRO A 481 19.26 -7.19 10.50
C PRO A 481 20.39 -7.07 9.48
N PHE A 482 20.22 -7.63 8.28
CA PHE A 482 21.23 -7.52 7.23
C PHE A 482 21.43 -6.09 6.74
N GLN A 483 20.36 -5.32 6.56
CA GLN A 483 20.47 -3.89 6.22
C GLN A 483 21.12 -3.06 7.33
N GLN A 484 20.81 -3.36 8.59
CA GLN A 484 21.41 -2.69 9.74
C GLN A 484 22.92 -2.95 9.81
N THR A 485 23.34 -4.21 9.68
CA THR A 485 24.78 -4.56 9.63
C THR A 485 25.46 -3.89 8.44
N ALA A 486 24.84 -3.93 7.24
CA ALA A 486 25.44 -3.35 6.05
C ALA A 486 25.63 -1.83 6.16
N ARG A 487 24.66 -1.12 6.73
CA ARG A 487 24.79 0.31 7.02
C ARG A 487 25.86 0.58 8.07
N PHE A 488 25.91 -0.23 9.13
CA PHE A 488 26.87 -0.05 10.22
C PHE A 488 28.30 -0.19 9.72
N VAL A 489 28.60 -1.25 8.96
CA VAL A 489 29.94 -1.43 8.39
C VAL A 489 30.25 -0.38 7.33
N GLN A 490 29.25 0.09 6.55
CA GLN A 490 29.46 1.20 5.63
C GLN A 490 29.86 2.49 6.36
N LYS A 491 29.24 2.76 7.52
CA LYS A 491 29.48 3.97 8.32
C LYS A 491 30.80 3.94 9.09
N HIS A 492 31.17 2.80 9.65
CA HIS A 492 32.29 2.68 10.59
C HIS A 492 33.52 1.98 10.01
N ASP A 493 33.34 1.14 9.01
CA ASP A 493 34.39 0.26 8.46
C ASP A 493 34.28 0.14 6.93
N GLY A 494 33.93 1.26 6.29
CA GLY A 494 33.71 1.39 4.85
C GLY A 494 34.90 0.89 4.03
N LEU A 495 36.12 1.24 4.44
CA LEU A 495 37.35 0.82 3.75
C LEU A 495 37.46 -0.72 3.65
N ASN A 496 37.24 -1.43 4.76
CA ASN A 496 37.34 -2.89 4.82
C ASN A 496 36.09 -3.61 4.29
N SER A 497 34.97 -2.90 4.14
CA SER A 497 33.71 -3.41 3.61
C SER A 497 33.44 -3.02 2.15
N GLY A 498 34.49 -2.56 1.44
CA GLY A 498 34.52 -2.39 -0.02
C GLY A 498 34.01 -1.04 -0.53
N VAL A 499 33.92 -0.04 0.34
CA VAL A 499 33.63 1.35 -0.03
C VAL A 499 34.94 2.02 -0.47
N ASN A 500 34.94 2.59 -1.67
CA ASN A 500 36.11 3.28 -2.20
C ASN A 500 36.11 4.75 -1.76
N PRO A 501 37.29 5.38 -1.59
CA PRO A 501 37.40 6.83 -1.47
C PRO A 501 36.76 7.53 -2.67
N THR A 502 36.07 8.63 -2.43
CA THR A 502 35.41 9.42 -3.48
C THR A 502 36.13 10.74 -3.70
N VAL A 503 36.37 11.09 -4.96
CA VAL A 503 36.90 12.41 -5.35
C VAL A 503 35.72 13.33 -5.64
N LYS A 504 35.62 14.45 -4.92
CA LYS A 504 34.61 15.47 -5.18
C LYS A 504 34.96 16.27 -6.45
N GLU A 505 33.99 17.00 -6.98
CA GLU A 505 34.16 17.85 -8.17
C GLU A 505 35.26 18.92 -8.02
N ASP A 506 35.55 19.34 -6.78
CA ASP A 506 36.63 20.27 -6.43
C ASP A 506 38.02 19.60 -6.29
N GLY A 507 38.11 18.30 -6.55
CA GLY A 507 39.34 17.51 -6.45
C GLY A 507 39.66 17.00 -5.04
N THR A 508 38.83 17.27 -4.02
CA THR A 508 39.06 16.77 -2.66
C THR A 508 38.75 15.28 -2.54
N ILE A 509 39.64 14.52 -1.89
CA ILE A 509 39.45 13.10 -1.61
C ILE A 509 38.73 12.95 -0.27
N VAL A 510 37.59 12.25 -0.29
CA VAL A 510 36.89 11.79 0.90
C VAL A 510 37.29 10.34 1.12
N GLU A 511 38.11 10.09 2.13
CA GLU A 511 38.52 8.75 2.53
C GLU A 511 37.31 7.90 2.95
N ALA A 512 37.37 6.61 2.68
CA ALA A 512 36.38 5.67 3.18
C ALA A 512 36.50 5.56 4.71
N PRO A 513 35.39 5.56 5.46
CA PRO A 513 35.43 5.54 6.92
C PRO A 513 36.06 4.25 7.44
N CYS A 514 36.88 4.37 8.49
CA CYS A 514 37.47 3.26 9.24
C CYS A 514 37.87 3.78 10.64
N ASP A 515 36.93 3.78 11.57
CA ASP A 515 37.10 4.37 12.91
C ASP A 515 37.54 3.37 13.99
N GLY A 516 37.73 2.10 13.61
CA GLY A 516 38.16 1.02 14.51
C GLY A 516 37.04 0.45 15.38
N LEU A 517 35.79 0.84 15.17
CA LEU A 517 34.65 0.39 15.96
C LEU A 517 34.24 -1.07 15.65
N VAL A 518 34.61 -1.58 14.47
CA VAL A 518 34.44 -2.99 14.06
C VAL A 518 35.77 -3.74 14.22
N THR A 519 35.78 -4.79 15.04
CA THR A 519 37.00 -5.60 15.29
C THR A 519 37.19 -6.70 14.24
N ASP A 520 38.40 -7.25 14.14
CA ASP A 520 38.70 -8.36 13.22
C ASP A 520 37.86 -9.62 13.52
N GLU A 521 37.57 -9.90 14.78
CA GLU A 521 36.69 -11.00 15.18
C GLU A 521 35.25 -10.76 14.70
N GLU A 522 34.73 -9.54 14.85
CA GLU A 522 33.40 -9.17 14.37
C GLU A 522 33.32 -9.27 12.84
N ARG A 523 34.36 -8.83 12.12
CA ARG A 523 34.48 -9.00 10.65
C ARG A 523 34.40 -10.46 10.28
N ALA A 524 35.17 -11.32 10.95
CA ALA A 524 35.20 -12.75 10.68
C ALA A 524 33.84 -13.42 10.95
N VAL A 525 33.12 -13.01 11.99
CA VAL A 525 31.75 -13.51 12.28
C VAL A 525 30.77 -13.09 11.17
N ILE A 526 30.79 -11.82 10.76
CA ILE A 526 29.90 -11.31 9.72
C ILE A 526 30.21 -11.95 8.37
N ASP A 527 31.50 -12.17 8.04
CA ASP A 527 31.93 -12.77 6.79
C ASP A 527 31.32 -14.16 6.56
N ARG A 528 31.28 -14.99 7.61
CA ARG A 528 30.67 -16.34 7.57
C ARG A 528 29.20 -16.32 7.17
N VAL A 529 28.49 -15.21 7.37
CA VAL A 529 27.05 -15.07 7.11
C VAL A 529 26.74 -14.22 5.87
N LEU A 530 27.46 -13.11 5.67
CA LEU A 530 27.08 -12.08 4.70
C LEU A 530 28.15 -11.72 3.66
N LYS A 531 29.35 -12.30 3.71
CA LYS A 531 30.53 -11.89 2.91
C LYS A 531 30.93 -10.42 3.16
N TYR A 532 31.96 -10.21 3.95
CA TYR A 532 32.30 -8.90 4.51
C TYR A 532 32.88 -7.93 3.48
N GLU A 533 33.77 -8.41 2.61
CA GLU A 533 34.64 -7.64 1.71
C GLU A 533 33.93 -6.52 0.93
N ASN A 534 32.68 -6.73 0.51
CA ASN A 534 31.91 -5.76 -0.27
C ASN A 534 30.56 -5.40 0.38
N LEU A 535 30.38 -5.69 1.67
CA LEU A 535 29.12 -5.53 2.38
C LEU A 535 28.66 -4.06 2.43
N GLY A 536 29.57 -3.13 2.73
CA GLY A 536 29.27 -1.70 2.78
C GLY A 536 28.92 -1.13 1.40
N ARG A 537 29.58 -1.63 0.33
CA ARG A 537 29.26 -1.26 -1.06
C ARG A 537 27.88 -1.74 -1.52
N ARG A 538 27.41 -2.86 -0.98
CA ARG A 538 26.11 -3.47 -1.34
C ARG A 538 24.93 -2.81 -0.63
N TYR A 539 25.17 -1.99 0.40
CA TYR A 539 24.11 -1.28 1.10
C TYR A 539 23.41 -0.30 0.15
N ASN A 540 22.08 -0.41 0.10
CA ASN A 540 21.20 0.51 -0.58
C ASN A 540 20.05 0.83 0.40
N PRO A 541 19.86 2.10 0.78
CA PRO A 541 18.88 2.49 1.82
C PRO A 541 17.44 2.10 1.47
N ASP A 542 17.11 2.00 0.18
CA ASP A 542 15.75 1.73 -0.30
C ASP A 542 15.49 0.25 -0.61
N LYS A 543 16.52 -0.61 -0.57
CA LYS A 543 16.43 -1.99 -1.05
C LYS A 543 17.47 -2.95 -0.46
N SER A 544 16.99 -4.04 0.15
CA SER A 544 17.85 -5.04 0.80
C SER A 544 18.45 -6.12 -0.11
N ASP A 545 18.00 -6.25 -1.35
CA ASP A 545 18.33 -7.40 -2.22
C ASP A 545 19.84 -7.60 -2.41
N ALA A 546 20.61 -6.53 -2.65
CA ALA A 546 22.06 -6.65 -2.88
C ALA A 546 22.80 -7.20 -1.65
N VAL A 547 22.34 -6.84 -0.44
CA VAL A 547 22.92 -7.34 0.81
C VAL A 547 22.52 -8.80 1.05
N LYS A 548 21.21 -9.09 1.03
CA LYS A 548 20.71 -10.44 1.34
C LYS A 548 21.11 -11.48 0.30
N ASN A 549 21.36 -11.07 -0.96
CA ASN A 549 21.74 -11.98 -2.03
C ASN A 549 23.09 -12.66 -1.80
N CYS A 550 23.95 -12.14 -0.93
CA CYS A 550 25.20 -12.79 -0.55
C CYS A 550 25.12 -13.55 0.78
N PHE A 551 23.92 -13.74 1.33
CA PHE A 551 23.74 -14.63 2.48
C PHE A 551 24.33 -16.01 2.20
N ASN A 552 25.15 -16.51 3.13
CA ASN A 552 25.75 -17.82 3.04
C ASN A 552 24.74 -18.89 3.45
N GLU A 553 24.13 -19.59 2.48
CA GLU A 553 23.21 -20.70 2.73
C GLU A 553 23.86 -21.91 3.44
N TYR A 554 25.18 -21.92 3.59
CA TYR A 554 25.93 -22.94 4.34
C TYR A 554 26.24 -22.51 5.78
N ALA A 555 25.89 -21.29 6.20
CA ALA A 555 26.09 -20.84 7.57
C ALA A 555 25.36 -21.78 8.55
N SER A 556 26.10 -22.26 9.56
CA SER A 556 25.54 -23.11 10.60
C SER A 556 24.63 -22.30 11.54
N GLN A 557 23.82 -22.98 12.36
CA GLN A 557 23.04 -22.27 13.38
C GLN A 557 23.95 -21.51 14.36
N GLU A 558 25.11 -22.07 14.69
CA GLU A 558 26.12 -21.43 15.55
C GLU A 558 26.67 -20.14 14.90
N ASP A 559 26.89 -20.14 13.57
CA ASP A 559 27.30 -18.93 12.84
C ASP A 559 26.23 -17.84 12.87
N ILE A 560 24.95 -18.23 12.73
CA ILE A 560 23.82 -17.31 12.79
C ILE A 560 23.67 -16.74 14.20
N ASP A 561 23.79 -17.57 15.24
CA ASP A 561 23.68 -17.15 16.63
C ASP A 561 24.83 -16.19 17.00
N ALA A 562 26.07 -16.52 16.60
CA ALA A 562 27.23 -15.63 16.75
C ALA A 562 27.04 -14.31 15.99
N TYR A 563 26.50 -14.35 14.78
CA TYR A 563 26.15 -13.14 14.02
C TYR A 563 25.14 -12.27 14.76
N PHE A 564 24.10 -12.85 15.36
CA PHE A 564 23.12 -12.07 16.12
C PHE A 564 23.70 -11.48 17.41
N GLU A 565 24.67 -12.15 18.02
CA GLU A 565 25.41 -11.59 19.16
C GLU A 565 26.22 -10.36 18.74
N VAL A 566 27.00 -10.45 17.65
CA VAL A 566 27.72 -9.30 17.06
C VAL A 566 26.75 -8.20 16.62
N TRP A 567 25.64 -8.53 15.96
CA TRP A 567 24.61 -7.57 15.56
C TRP A 567 24.03 -6.83 16.77
N ALA A 568 23.81 -7.50 17.90
CA ALA A 568 23.31 -6.87 19.12
C ALA A 568 24.37 -5.99 19.80
N GLN A 569 25.66 -6.38 19.73
CA GLN A 569 26.78 -5.55 20.21
C GLN A 569 26.93 -4.29 19.37
N MET A 570 26.87 -4.39 18.04
CA MET A 570 26.89 -3.26 17.12
C MET A 570 25.71 -2.30 17.36
N PHE A 571 24.50 -2.82 17.62
CA PHE A 571 23.37 -1.98 18.02
C PHE A 571 23.67 -1.14 19.26
N LYS A 572 24.37 -1.68 20.26
CA LYS A 572 24.77 -0.92 21.46
C LYS A 572 25.84 0.12 21.17
N LYS A 573 26.74 -0.14 20.20
CA LYS A 573 27.80 0.78 19.79
C LYS A 573 27.25 1.99 19.04
N ASP A 574 26.30 1.81 18.12
CA ASP A 574 25.61 2.89 17.42
C ASP A 574 24.12 2.55 17.16
N PRO A 575 23.23 2.83 18.13
CA PRO A 575 21.79 2.60 17.97
C PRO A 575 21.15 3.44 16.86
N GLU A 576 21.67 4.64 16.61
CA GLU A 576 21.13 5.58 15.63
C GLU A 576 21.28 5.01 14.21
N CYS A 577 22.43 4.39 13.91
CA CYS A 577 22.65 3.73 12.63
C CYS A 577 21.59 2.66 12.34
N TYR A 578 21.24 1.85 13.34
CA TYR A 578 20.25 0.78 13.21
C TYR A 578 18.83 1.30 13.02
N ILE A 579 18.46 2.33 13.78
CA ILE A 579 17.16 3.01 13.65
C ILE A 579 17.07 3.65 12.26
N SER A 580 18.14 4.30 11.82
CA SER A 580 18.18 4.96 10.52
C SER A 580 18.10 3.97 9.37
N ALA A 581 18.77 2.81 9.44
CA ALA A 581 18.65 1.75 8.45
C ALA A 581 17.20 1.23 8.35
N LEU A 582 16.55 1.06 9.50
CA LEU A 582 15.15 0.64 9.54
C LEU A 582 14.22 1.68 8.91
N ILE A 583 14.38 2.96 9.25
CA ILE A 583 13.52 4.03 8.72
C ILE A 583 13.75 4.21 7.22
N ASN A 584 14.99 4.22 6.74
CA ASN A 584 15.30 4.30 5.31
C ASN A 584 14.59 3.23 4.50
N ASN A 585 14.55 2.01 5.02
CA ASN A 585 13.93 0.91 4.29
C ASN A 585 12.40 1.05 4.19
N TYR A 586 11.74 1.90 4.99
CA TYR A 586 10.26 1.91 5.10
C TYR A 586 9.58 3.29 5.14
N TYR A 587 10.30 4.41 5.21
CA TYR A 587 9.68 5.74 5.38
C TYR A 587 8.70 6.08 4.24
N GLY A 588 8.93 5.60 3.01
CA GLY A 588 8.06 5.83 1.85
C GLY A 588 6.67 5.17 1.95
N TYR A 589 6.43 4.29 2.92
CA TYR A 589 5.07 3.84 3.26
C TYR A 589 4.28 4.88 4.07
N PHE A 590 4.94 5.88 4.64
CA PHE A 590 4.30 6.91 5.48
C PHE A 590 4.56 8.34 4.99
N TYR A 591 5.52 8.54 4.08
CA TYR A 591 5.88 9.82 3.50
C TYR A 591 5.75 9.79 1.97
N PRO A 592 5.03 10.74 1.34
CA PRO A 592 4.92 10.83 -0.11
C PRO A 592 6.22 11.39 -0.69
N SER A 593 7.17 10.50 -0.94
CA SER A 593 8.54 10.82 -1.35
C SER A 593 8.61 11.47 -2.73
N ALA A 594 9.58 12.37 -2.92
CA ALA A 594 9.89 12.88 -4.25
C ALA A 594 10.51 11.80 -5.16
N ARG A 595 11.03 10.72 -4.56
CA ARG A 595 11.57 9.53 -5.23
C ARG A 595 10.47 8.56 -5.70
N ASP A 596 9.17 8.89 -5.56
CA ASP A 596 8.04 8.11 -6.07
C ASP A 596 8.06 8.03 -7.62
N ALA A 597 9.05 7.31 -8.16
CA ALA A 597 9.27 7.13 -9.57
C ALA A 597 8.38 6.01 -10.10
N TRP A 598 7.74 6.23 -11.24
CA TRP A 598 6.98 5.19 -11.90
C TRP A 598 7.92 4.18 -12.56
N VAL A 599 8.11 3.02 -11.92
CA VAL A 599 9.11 2.02 -12.35
C VAL A 599 8.61 1.09 -13.47
N TYR A 600 7.30 0.97 -13.68
CA TYR A 600 6.71 -0.02 -14.59
C TYR A 600 6.19 0.64 -15.88
N SER A 601 7.10 0.95 -16.80
CA SER A 601 6.81 1.50 -18.12
C SER A 601 7.14 0.52 -19.25
N THR A 602 6.61 0.79 -20.45
CA THR A 602 6.94 0.07 -21.69
C THR A 602 8.44 0.15 -22.02
N ALA A 603 9.06 1.32 -21.82
CA ALA A 603 10.50 1.51 -21.98
C ALA A 603 11.31 0.62 -21.01
N ARG A 604 10.97 0.64 -19.72
CA ARG A 604 11.65 -0.22 -18.73
C ARG A 604 11.41 -1.71 -18.99
N SER A 605 10.22 -2.06 -19.46
CA SER A 605 9.89 -3.42 -19.89
C SER A 605 10.80 -3.88 -21.03
N ALA A 606 11.00 -3.04 -22.06
CA ALA A 606 11.88 -3.34 -23.19
C ALA A 606 13.34 -3.56 -22.74
N GLU A 607 13.86 -2.72 -21.84
CA GLU A 607 15.20 -2.92 -21.26
C GLU A 607 15.34 -4.25 -20.52
N ILE A 608 14.28 -4.67 -19.79
CA ILE A 608 14.29 -5.93 -19.04
C ILE A 608 14.19 -7.13 -19.98
N MET A 609 13.35 -7.06 -21.02
CA MET A 609 13.27 -8.09 -22.06
C MET A 609 14.62 -8.28 -22.75
N ALA A 610 15.30 -7.18 -23.08
CA ALA A 610 16.58 -7.16 -23.78
C ALA A 610 17.80 -7.58 -22.94
N ARG A 611 17.62 -7.98 -21.68
CA ARG A 611 18.73 -8.48 -20.85
C ARG A 611 19.37 -9.71 -21.51
N PRO A 612 20.72 -9.79 -21.59
CA PRO A 612 21.41 -10.92 -22.24
C PRO A 612 20.98 -12.29 -21.70
N ASP A 613 20.79 -12.37 -20.39
CA ASP A 613 20.25 -13.52 -19.66
C ASP A 613 18.93 -14.08 -20.22
N ASN A 614 18.05 -13.20 -20.70
CA ASN A 614 16.76 -13.58 -21.25
C ASN A 614 16.91 -13.94 -22.74
N LEU A 615 17.57 -13.07 -23.51
CA LEU A 615 17.77 -13.23 -24.96
C LEU A 615 18.55 -14.50 -25.33
N LYS A 616 19.35 -15.03 -24.40
CA LYS A 616 20.03 -16.32 -24.58
C LYS A 616 19.06 -17.49 -24.80
N TYR A 617 17.85 -17.44 -24.25
CA TYR A 617 16.90 -18.55 -24.24
C TYR A 617 15.57 -18.23 -24.91
N PHE A 618 15.16 -16.96 -24.93
CA PHE A 618 13.87 -16.54 -25.47
C PHE A 618 14.00 -15.25 -26.27
N ASP A 619 13.29 -15.18 -27.40
CA ASP A 619 13.12 -13.96 -28.17
C ASP A 619 11.98 -13.11 -27.57
N PHE A 620 12.26 -12.46 -26.44
CA PHE A 620 11.34 -11.48 -25.86
C PHE A 620 11.59 -10.10 -26.45
N HIS A 621 10.53 -9.50 -26.98
CA HIS A 621 10.58 -8.15 -27.54
C HIS A 621 9.21 -7.46 -27.43
N PRO A 622 9.16 -6.12 -27.30
CA PRO A 622 7.91 -5.39 -27.44
C PRO A 622 7.28 -5.61 -28.82
N VAL A 623 5.95 -5.66 -28.90
CA VAL A 623 5.26 -5.74 -30.20
C VAL A 623 5.34 -4.38 -30.88
N ASP A 624 5.97 -4.30 -32.05
CA ASP A 624 6.07 -3.05 -32.78
C ASP A 624 4.96 -2.90 -33.84
N SER A 625 4.05 -1.97 -33.63
CA SER A 625 3.05 -1.58 -34.62
C SER A 625 2.61 -0.13 -34.42
N ASN A 626 2.03 0.48 -35.46
CA ASN A 626 1.48 1.84 -35.35
C ASN A 626 0.50 1.96 -34.18
N MET A 627 -0.41 0.98 -34.01
CA MET A 627 -1.42 1.02 -32.96
C MET A 627 -0.81 0.91 -31.56
N VAL A 628 0.21 0.07 -31.38
CA VAL A 628 0.93 -0.08 -30.10
C VAL A 628 1.64 1.23 -29.75
N ARG A 629 2.36 1.85 -30.69
CA ARG A 629 3.04 3.14 -30.48
C ARG A 629 2.07 4.27 -30.14
N TRP A 630 0.94 4.35 -30.86
CA TRP A 630 -0.11 5.34 -30.57
C TRP A 630 -0.68 5.17 -29.15
N CYS A 631 -0.98 3.93 -28.75
CA CYS A 631 -1.47 3.66 -27.39
C CYS A 631 -0.41 3.98 -26.34
N ASP A 632 0.86 3.62 -26.57
CA ASP A 632 1.97 3.91 -25.66
C ASP A 632 2.12 5.41 -25.42
N HIS A 633 2.12 6.22 -26.49
CA HIS A 633 2.14 7.69 -26.37
C HIS A 633 0.95 8.23 -25.58
N LEU A 634 -0.26 7.71 -25.84
CA LEU A 634 -1.47 8.13 -25.12
C LEU A 634 -1.38 7.85 -23.62
N ILE A 635 -0.92 6.65 -23.23
CA ILE A 635 -0.80 6.27 -21.81
C ILE A 635 0.33 7.03 -21.13
N ASN A 636 1.44 7.24 -21.82
CA ASN A 636 2.55 8.03 -21.28
C ASN A 636 2.10 9.47 -21.00
N LEU A 637 1.36 10.10 -21.92
CA LEU A 637 0.78 11.43 -21.71
C LEU A 637 -0.21 11.44 -20.54
N TYR A 638 -1.13 10.48 -20.52
CA TYR A 638 -2.12 10.33 -19.45
C TYR A 638 -1.48 10.13 -18.08
N ARG A 639 -0.43 9.30 -17.99
CA ARG A 639 0.33 9.06 -16.76
C ARG A 639 1.01 10.33 -16.27
N VAL A 640 1.71 11.05 -17.15
CA VAL A 640 2.36 12.31 -16.80
C VAL A 640 1.34 13.34 -16.32
N ALA A 641 0.19 13.44 -16.99
CA ALA A 641 -0.89 14.32 -16.55
C ALA A 641 -1.36 13.99 -15.13
N VAL A 642 -1.61 12.70 -14.84
CA VAL A 642 -2.01 12.24 -13.49
C VAL A 642 -0.94 12.54 -12.43
N GLN A 643 0.34 12.38 -12.75
CA GLN A 643 1.45 12.69 -11.84
C GLN A 643 1.65 14.19 -11.58
N ARG A 644 1.16 15.05 -12.47
CA ARG A 644 1.30 16.52 -12.36
C ARG A 644 0.09 17.21 -11.76
N ILE A 645 -1.08 16.58 -11.76
CA ILE A 645 -2.29 17.17 -11.16
C ILE A 645 -2.21 17.02 -9.62
N PRO A 646 -2.25 18.12 -8.85
CA PRO A 646 -2.27 18.06 -7.39
C PRO A 646 -3.42 17.19 -6.86
N PHE A 647 -3.21 16.55 -5.70
CA PHE A 647 -4.10 15.54 -5.09
C PHE A 647 -4.25 14.22 -5.86
N ILE A 648 -4.39 14.27 -7.19
CA ILE A 648 -4.44 13.03 -7.99
C ILE A 648 -3.05 12.37 -7.97
N SER A 649 -1.97 13.13 -8.07
CA SER A 649 -0.61 12.59 -7.98
C SER A 649 -0.35 11.81 -6.69
N LEU A 650 -0.93 12.21 -5.56
CA LEU A 650 -0.79 11.52 -4.27
C LEU A 650 -1.30 10.08 -4.32
N THR A 651 -2.27 9.77 -5.18
CA THR A 651 -2.77 8.40 -5.36
C THR A 651 -1.77 7.47 -6.05
N MET A 652 -0.65 8.01 -6.55
CA MET A 652 0.50 7.26 -7.06
C MET A 652 1.56 7.00 -5.96
N SER A 653 1.25 7.31 -4.70
CA SER A 653 2.15 7.11 -3.55
C SER A 653 1.60 6.06 -2.59
N SER A 654 2.48 5.18 -2.10
CA SER A 654 2.14 4.19 -1.05
C SER A 654 1.61 4.87 0.22
N ALA A 655 2.21 6.00 0.58
CA ALA A 655 1.87 6.76 1.79
C ALA A 655 0.40 7.14 1.87
N THR A 656 -0.20 7.55 0.75
CA THR A 656 -1.61 7.96 0.70
C THR A 656 -2.54 6.83 1.13
N TYR A 657 -2.31 5.61 0.66
CA TYR A 657 -3.15 4.46 1.02
C TYR A 657 -2.94 4.03 2.47
N VAL A 658 -1.70 4.09 2.98
CA VAL A 658 -1.44 3.83 4.39
C VAL A 658 -2.15 4.84 5.28
N TRP A 659 -2.13 6.13 4.94
CA TRP A 659 -2.85 7.16 5.69
C TRP A 659 -4.37 7.03 5.61
N ILE A 660 -4.93 6.69 4.45
CA ILE A 660 -6.36 6.37 4.32
C ILE A 660 -6.71 5.16 5.22
N MET A 661 -5.86 4.13 5.21
CA MET A 661 -6.08 2.95 6.06
C MET A 661 -6.05 3.31 7.55
N ILE A 662 -5.06 4.09 8.00
CA ILE A 662 -4.99 4.58 9.39
C ILE A 662 -6.22 5.40 9.73
N ALA A 663 -6.62 6.34 8.87
CA ALA A 663 -7.80 7.17 9.09
C ALA A 663 -9.07 6.33 9.24
N VAL A 664 -9.30 5.35 8.37
CA VAL A 664 -10.49 4.49 8.44
C VAL A 664 -10.44 3.60 9.68
N VAL A 665 -9.30 2.99 10.01
CA VAL A 665 -9.15 2.15 11.21
C VAL A 665 -9.41 2.97 12.48
N VAL A 666 -8.82 4.15 12.61
CA VAL A 666 -9.04 5.04 13.75
C VAL A 666 -10.49 5.52 13.81
N TYR A 667 -11.11 5.83 12.65
CA TYR A 667 -12.52 6.16 12.58
C TYR A 667 -13.39 5.01 13.11
N LEU A 668 -13.17 3.77 12.64
CA LEU A 668 -13.92 2.59 13.07
C LEU A 668 -13.71 2.28 14.56
N LEU A 669 -12.50 2.54 15.11
CA LEU A 669 -12.20 2.44 16.53
C LEU A 669 -12.94 3.51 17.35
N ARG A 670 -12.91 4.79 16.92
CA ARG A 670 -13.67 5.90 17.53
C ARG A 670 -15.16 5.58 17.57
N ARG A 671 -15.61 4.91 16.52
CA ARG A 671 -16.98 4.47 16.36
C ARG A 671 -17.26 3.30 17.31
N HIS A 672 -16.36 2.33 17.52
CA HIS A 672 -16.57 1.02 18.16
C HIS A 672 -17.18 -0.03 17.22
N SER A 673 -16.92 0.08 15.92
CA SER A 673 -17.41 -0.84 14.89
C SER A 673 -16.54 -2.11 14.79
N TRP A 674 -16.55 -2.96 15.81
CA TRP A 674 -15.62 -4.11 15.89
C TRP A 674 -15.69 -5.09 14.71
N ARG A 675 -16.89 -5.37 14.18
CA ARG A 675 -17.06 -6.21 12.97
C ARG A 675 -16.44 -5.58 11.74
N ALA A 676 -16.63 -4.27 11.56
CA ALA A 676 -15.99 -3.53 10.48
C ALA A 676 -14.46 -3.50 10.66
N LEU A 677 -13.96 -3.28 11.88
CA LEU A 677 -12.53 -3.29 12.16
C LEU A 677 -11.88 -4.64 11.82
N ALA A 678 -12.55 -5.75 12.12
CA ALA A 678 -12.04 -7.08 11.80
C ALA A 678 -11.83 -7.29 10.29
N ILE A 679 -12.66 -6.70 9.44
CA ILE A 679 -12.50 -6.76 7.96
C ILE A 679 -11.18 -6.10 7.52
N TRP A 680 -10.65 -5.14 8.28
CA TRP A 680 -9.38 -4.47 7.97
C TRP A 680 -8.15 -5.25 8.44
N VAL A 681 -8.30 -6.28 9.28
CA VAL A 681 -7.16 -7.07 9.80
C VAL A 681 -6.34 -7.72 8.68
N PRO A 682 -6.92 -8.39 7.67
CA PRO A 682 -6.14 -8.92 6.55
C PRO A 682 -5.37 -7.83 5.77
N LEU A 683 -5.94 -6.63 5.62
CA LEU A 683 -5.31 -5.50 4.92
C LEU A 683 -4.11 -4.95 5.73
N LEU A 684 -4.27 -4.82 7.05
CA LEU A 684 -3.19 -4.48 7.97
C LEU A 684 -2.08 -5.55 7.94
N GLY A 685 -2.45 -6.82 7.78
CA GLY A 685 -1.51 -7.92 7.57
C GLY A 685 -0.64 -7.73 6.32
N VAL A 686 -1.19 -7.22 5.22
CA VAL A 686 -0.40 -6.92 4.01
C VAL A 686 0.61 -5.81 4.30
N LEU A 687 0.21 -4.73 4.99
CA LEU A 687 1.15 -3.68 5.40
C LEU A 687 2.23 -4.23 6.33
N ALA A 688 1.87 -5.07 7.31
CA ALA A 688 2.85 -5.70 8.21
C ALA A 688 3.89 -6.52 7.44
N VAL A 689 3.47 -7.28 6.41
CA VAL A 689 4.39 -8.00 5.51
C VAL A 689 5.27 -7.04 4.71
N CYS A 690 4.76 -5.87 4.31
CA CYS A 690 5.56 -4.85 3.63
C CYS A 690 6.65 -4.26 4.56
N LEU A 691 6.32 -4.05 5.85
CA LEU A 691 7.22 -3.47 6.87
C LEU A 691 8.28 -4.44 7.43
N ILE A 692 8.25 -5.70 6.99
CA ILE A 692 9.34 -6.69 7.20
C ILE A 692 9.99 -7.09 5.88
N GLY A 693 9.52 -6.52 4.77
CA GLY A 693 9.94 -6.86 3.43
C GLY A 693 11.25 -6.17 3.01
N PRO A 694 11.72 -6.42 1.78
CA PRO A 694 13.05 -5.99 1.36
C PRO A 694 13.12 -4.57 0.78
N CYS A 695 12.02 -3.81 0.74
CA CYS A 695 11.96 -2.60 -0.10
C CYS A 695 11.14 -1.46 0.49
N ASN A 696 11.62 -0.25 0.22
CA ASN A 696 10.94 1.00 0.51
C ASN A 696 9.69 1.19 -0.37
N GLY A 697 8.62 1.69 0.26
CA GLY A 697 7.32 1.95 -0.35
C GLY A 697 7.32 3.08 -1.37
N SER A 698 8.34 3.94 -1.39
CA SER A 698 8.50 5.00 -2.39
C SER A 698 8.80 4.42 -3.78
N THR A 699 9.61 3.37 -3.85
CA THR A 699 10.03 2.76 -5.12
C THR A 699 9.19 1.52 -5.47
N TYR A 700 8.76 0.74 -4.46
CA TYR A 700 8.12 -0.57 -4.67
C TYR A 700 6.68 -0.63 -4.18
N MET A 701 5.87 0.35 -4.60
CA MET A 701 4.42 0.41 -4.34
C MET A 701 3.66 -0.88 -4.67
N ARG A 702 4.20 -1.72 -5.58
CA ARG A 702 3.60 -3.01 -5.96
C ARG A 702 3.30 -3.93 -4.77
N TYR A 703 4.09 -3.88 -3.71
CA TYR A 703 3.88 -4.76 -2.56
C TYR A 703 2.62 -4.41 -1.78
N LEU A 704 2.24 -3.13 -1.80
CA LEU A 704 1.00 -2.60 -1.22
C LEU A 704 -0.19 -2.69 -2.18
N TYR A 705 0.02 -3.07 -3.45
CA TYR A 705 -1.05 -3.20 -4.45
C TYR A 705 -2.27 -4.02 -3.99
N PRO A 706 -2.13 -5.13 -3.24
CA PRO A 706 -3.29 -5.85 -2.71
C PRO A 706 -4.17 -4.98 -1.79
N VAL A 707 -3.57 -4.09 -0.99
CA VAL A 707 -4.32 -3.11 -0.17
C VAL A 707 -4.99 -2.09 -1.08
N ILE A 708 -4.27 -1.55 -2.06
CA ILE A 708 -4.76 -0.53 -3.00
C ILE A 708 -5.98 -1.04 -3.78
N ALA A 709 -5.91 -2.26 -4.29
CA ALA A 709 -7.00 -2.94 -5.01
C ALA A 709 -8.23 -3.18 -4.12
N CYS A 710 -8.00 -3.57 -2.86
CA CYS A 710 -9.07 -3.91 -1.93
C CYS A 710 -9.71 -2.72 -1.23
N MET A 711 -8.98 -1.62 -1.07
CA MET A 711 -9.39 -0.48 -0.25
C MET A 711 -10.72 0.16 -0.67
N PRO A 712 -11.00 0.40 -1.98
CA PRO A 712 -12.29 0.95 -2.38
C PRO A 712 -13.47 0.06 -1.98
N PHE A 713 -13.31 -1.26 -2.10
CA PHE A 713 -14.31 -2.22 -1.63
C PHE A 713 -14.44 -2.20 -0.09
N ALA A 714 -13.33 -2.24 0.64
CA ALA A 714 -13.33 -2.25 2.10
C ALA A 714 -14.02 -1.00 2.68
N ILE A 715 -13.67 0.19 2.20
CA ILE A 715 -14.29 1.46 2.63
C ILE A 715 -15.79 1.45 2.31
N GLY A 716 -16.16 1.07 1.08
CA GLY A 716 -17.56 0.97 0.68
C GLY A 716 -18.35 0.03 1.58
N ALA A 717 -17.80 -1.14 1.91
CA ALA A 717 -18.45 -2.14 2.73
C ALA A 717 -18.55 -1.76 4.22
N THR A 718 -17.52 -1.13 4.80
CA THR A 718 -17.44 -0.90 6.25
C THR A 718 -17.94 0.48 6.70
N VAL A 719 -17.79 1.52 5.88
CA VAL A 719 -18.14 2.90 6.26
C VAL A 719 -19.56 3.25 5.85
N THR A 720 -19.92 2.99 4.59
CA THR A 720 -21.20 3.49 4.02
C THR A 720 -22.45 2.75 4.49
N ARG A 721 -22.27 1.65 5.24
CA ARG A 721 -23.36 0.89 5.89
C ARG A 721 -23.08 0.62 7.35
N SER A 722 -22.46 1.58 8.02
CA SER A 722 -22.00 1.41 9.38
C SER A 722 -23.09 0.74 10.24
N ASP A 723 -24.34 1.23 10.23
CA ASP A 723 -25.54 0.72 10.94
C ASP A 723 -25.69 -0.82 11.02
N PHE A 724 -25.20 -1.55 10.02
CA PHE A 724 -25.32 -3.00 9.93
C PHE A 724 -24.28 -3.75 10.78
N LEU A 725 -23.05 -3.23 10.88
CA LEU A 725 -21.92 -3.91 11.54
C LEU A 725 -21.73 -3.50 13.02
N TRP A 726 -22.70 -2.78 13.59
CA TRP A 726 -22.65 -2.25 14.96
C TRP A 726 -23.38 -3.07 16.01
N PHE A 727 -24.30 -3.95 15.60
CA PHE A 727 -25.17 -4.68 16.53
C PHE A 727 -24.60 -6.00 17.01
#